data_AF-A0A679JVI5-F1
#
_entry.id   AF-A0A679JVI5-F1
#
_cell.length_a   1.000
_cell.length_b   1.000
_cell.length_c   1.000
_cell.angle_alpha   90.00
_cell.angle_beta   90.00
_cell.angle_gamma   90.00
#
_symmetry.space_group_name_H-M   'P 1'
#
loop_
_entity.id
_entity.type
_entity.pdbx_description
1 polymer ?
#
loop_
_entity_poly.entity_id
_entity_poly.type
_entity_poly.pdbx_seq_one_letter_code
_entity_poly.pdbx_strand_id
1 'polypeptide(L)'
;MVDLQPWRQIEVPEPRADEFYEIDLFDRRYRFHGLKALLGAADFDKAGDRNCGLAAKDDVEREAARSILSGLTLQHLYDRPLTDDQGRVDSVMRINYGIDRDTFAEIASKTLGEIKNLLLRAKSSEAKRIGGALTGVMAAAVAKLMDVHELVYAAKKLKRSGKARTLVGAPGTLSSRLQPNHPTDDLDAMSALIYTGLSMGSGDALLGLNPAIDTVENITKTLKHLDKLRRETGAPTQICVLSHVKTQLACLESGAPVEIMFQSLAGTDRTLIEEFDVTADVLDQAYVTMAKHGPLAGEAAQFMYFETGQGSELTYSKHNGIDMTTTEALCYGLARRYDPFMVNNVTGFIGPETHRSNFEMIVSNLQDHFMGKLLGLPMGMAPCYTLHSEITMEGQQIAAELLTAAGANYFMDVYLSIDRMLAYFDTCGHDDQTMREVHGLSPAPEFLEWAIGRGIFARDEDGDVERGPNWGNPKIFCSEEEFERLRKNLPAAYGFESAGPRPTEQVSRAIKANLAAAREAIYAEVTPERMGTIDFRRVATSAGSKEAHLSHPDRGAKPADEMIAELKPERADVQIIVSDGLSAEAVHHNIPDLLPRLLEGLSQQKITAGKPILAPYGRVKLAEALGDALQPKLVINLIGERPGGDALASRSMSAYIAYRLDDDSKKAAAQFSGNPDVRYEYTVISNIYSGGLPPAEAAVQIAERVQQILTAKAAGNRLERAVHDRSHNMRAAMGV
;
A
#
# COMPACT_ATOMS: atom_id res chain seq x y z
N MET A 1 27.49 -16.82 6.53
CA MET A 1 26.53 -16.91 5.40
C MET A 1 25.20 -17.29 5.99
N VAL A 2 24.18 -16.48 5.79
CA VAL A 2 22.83 -16.89 6.21
C VAL A 2 22.38 -17.98 5.24
N ASP A 3 22.12 -19.17 5.77
CA ASP A 3 21.69 -20.33 4.98
C ASP A 3 20.17 -20.44 5.09
N LEU A 4 19.46 -19.93 4.08
CA LEU A 4 18.02 -20.14 3.96
C LEU A 4 17.81 -21.50 3.31
N GLN A 5 17.11 -22.42 3.98
CA GLN A 5 16.62 -23.64 3.33
C GLN A 5 15.82 -23.23 2.08
N PRO A 6 16.14 -23.77 0.88
CA PRO A 6 15.39 -23.47 -0.33
C PRO A 6 13.89 -23.69 -0.11
N TRP A 7 13.06 -22.68 -0.40
CA TRP A 7 11.63 -22.73 -0.08
C TRP A 7 10.90 -23.92 -0.74
N ARG A 8 11.40 -24.39 -1.89
CA ARG A 8 10.89 -25.58 -2.62
C ARG A 8 11.07 -26.89 -1.83
N GLN A 9 11.98 -26.92 -0.86
CA GLN A 9 12.22 -28.07 0.00
C GLN A 9 11.36 -28.05 1.26
N ILE A 10 10.55 -27.02 1.48
CA ILE A 10 9.58 -26.99 2.58
C ILE A 10 8.48 -28.00 2.25
N GLU A 11 8.34 -29.00 3.12
CA GLU A 11 7.33 -30.05 3.00
C GLU A 11 5.94 -29.49 3.27
N VAL A 12 5.00 -29.85 2.40
CA VAL A 12 3.59 -29.47 2.50
C VAL A 12 2.77 -30.73 2.25
N PRO A 13 1.72 -31.02 3.04
CA PRO A 13 0.81 -32.13 2.75
C PRO A 13 0.20 -32.02 1.35
N GLU A 14 -0.11 -33.16 0.75
CA GLU A 14 -0.86 -33.16 -0.50
C GLU A 14 -2.25 -32.51 -0.30
N PRO A 15 -2.68 -31.61 -1.20
CA PRO A 15 -4.01 -31.04 -1.15
C PRO A 15 -5.09 -32.11 -1.10
N ARG A 16 -6.06 -31.93 -0.21
CA ARG A 16 -7.24 -32.79 -0.11
C ARG A 16 -8.40 -32.18 -0.88
N ALA A 17 -9.29 -33.03 -1.38
CA ALA A 17 -10.53 -32.57 -1.99
C ALA A 17 -11.38 -31.79 -0.99
N ASP A 18 -12.12 -30.79 -1.48
CA ASP A 18 -13.07 -30.06 -0.66
C ASP A 18 -14.14 -30.98 -0.09
N GLU A 19 -14.46 -30.77 1.18
CA GLU A 19 -15.54 -31.45 1.89
C GLU A 19 -16.61 -30.44 2.30
N PHE A 20 -17.77 -30.95 2.72
CA PHE A 20 -18.82 -30.10 3.25
C PHE A 20 -18.70 -30.00 4.77
N TYR A 21 -18.70 -28.76 5.25
CA TYR A 21 -18.78 -28.43 6.65
C TYR A 21 -20.23 -28.03 6.97
N GLU A 22 -20.85 -28.72 7.93
CA GLU A 22 -22.29 -28.59 8.18
C GLU A 22 -22.63 -28.53 9.66
N ILE A 23 -23.64 -27.74 9.99
CA ILE A 23 -24.21 -27.64 11.34
C ILE A 23 -25.70 -27.30 11.24
N ASP A 24 -26.50 -27.87 12.14
CA ASP A 24 -27.91 -27.51 12.31
C ASP A 24 -28.04 -26.49 13.46
N LEU A 25 -28.60 -25.32 13.18
CA LEU A 25 -28.80 -24.23 14.15
C LEU A 25 -30.17 -23.58 13.92
N PHE A 26 -30.99 -23.45 14.98
CA PHE A 26 -32.34 -22.87 14.94
C PHE A 26 -33.23 -23.43 13.81
N ASP A 27 -33.32 -24.76 13.70
CA ASP A 27 -34.09 -25.48 12.66
C ASP A 27 -33.64 -25.23 11.22
N ARG A 28 -32.42 -24.71 11.02
CA ARG A 28 -31.81 -24.47 9.70
C ARG A 28 -30.48 -25.22 9.60
N ARG A 29 -30.24 -25.85 8.44
CA ARG A 29 -28.96 -26.48 8.10
C ARG A 29 -28.08 -25.48 7.36
N TYR A 30 -26.89 -25.21 7.92
CA TYR A 30 -25.86 -24.40 7.29
C TYR A 30 -24.81 -25.32 6.66
N ARG A 31 -24.32 -24.96 5.48
CA ARG A 31 -23.40 -25.79 4.69
C ARG A 31 -22.38 -24.93 3.97
N PHE A 32 -21.10 -25.23 4.19
CA PHE A 32 -19.97 -24.57 3.54
C PHE A 32 -19.17 -25.60 2.75
N HIS A 33 -18.87 -25.33 1.48
CA HIS A 33 -18.11 -26.23 0.62
C HIS A 33 -16.63 -25.83 0.61
N GLY A 34 -15.78 -26.66 1.19
CA GLY A 34 -14.35 -26.41 1.28
C GLY A 34 -13.94 -25.48 2.42
N LEU A 35 -12.66 -25.55 2.80
CA LEU A 35 -12.13 -24.80 3.93
C LEU A 35 -12.14 -23.29 3.67
N LYS A 36 -11.91 -22.86 2.41
CA LYS A 36 -11.93 -21.44 2.03
C LYS A 36 -13.29 -20.79 2.30
N ALA A 37 -14.38 -21.45 1.91
CA ALA A 37 -15.73 -20.94 2.14
C ALA A 37 -16.06 -20.84 3.65
N LEU A 38 -15.60 -21.81 4.45
CA LEU A 38 -15.77 -21.77 5.90
C LEU A 38 -14.99 -20.60 6.54
N LEU A 39 -13.75 -20.38 6.11
CA LEU A 39 -12.90 -19.29 6.62
C LEU A 39 -13.45 -17.91 6.26
N GLY A 40 -13.92 -17.72 5.03
CA GLY A 40 -14.57 -16.48 4.60
C GLY A 40 -15.85 -16.21 5.38
N ALA A 41 -16.72 -17.22 5.51
CA ALA A 41 -17.98 -17.08 6.24
C ALA A 41 -17.80 -16.83 7.74
N ALA A 42 -16.70 -17.30 8.34
CA ALA A 42 -16.42 -17.10 9.77
C ALA A 42 -15.87 -15.69 10.12
N ASP A 43 -15.52 -14.88 9.12
CA ASP A 43 -14.90 -13.58 9.34
C ASP A 43 -15.89 -12.47 9.73
N PHE A 44 -15.35 -11.35 10.20
CA PHE A 44 -16.09 -10.10 10.23
C PHE A 44 -16.52 -9.69 8.83
N ASP A 45 -17.69 -9.05 8.77
CA ASP A 45 -18.29 -8.64 7.51
C ASP A 45 -17.57 -7.42 6.92
N LYS A 46 -16.89 -7.60 5.78
CA LYS A 46 -16.07 -6.58 5.10
C LYS A 46 -16.46 -6.43 3.64
N ALA A 47 -16.34 -5.22 3.09
CA ALA A 47 -16.79 -4.94 1.73
C ALA A 47 -16.13 -5.82 0.67
N GLY A 48 -14.81 -6.07 0.78
CA GLY A 48 -14.08 -6.93 -0.16
C GLY A 48 -14.64 -8.36 -0.22
N ASP A 49 -14.80 -8.99 0.95
CA ASP A 49 -15.31 -10.36 1.03
C ASP A 49 -16.78 -10.44 0.60
N ARG A 50 -17.60 -9.44 0.91
CA ARG A 50 -18.99 -9.34 0.40
C ARG A 50 -19.04 -9.26 -1.12
N ASN A 51 -18.23 -8.39 -1.71
CA ASN A 51 -18.22 -8.13 -3.15
C ASN A 51 -17.85 -9.38 -3.97
N CYS A 52 -17.08 -10.30 -3.38
CA CYS A 52 -16.72 -11.57 -4.01
C CYS A 52 -17.51 -12.78 -3.50
N GLY A 53 -18.56 -12.58 -2.69
CA GLY A 53 -19.41 -13.65 -2.19
C GLY A 53 -18.71 -14.62 -1.23
N LEU A 54 -17.67 -14.14 -0.53
CA LEU A 54 -16.90 -14.90 0.46
C LEU A 54 -17.41 -14.71 1.88
N ALA A 55 -18.07 -13.57 2.15
CA ALA A 55 -18.65 -13.28 3.46
C ALA A 55 -19.95 -14.08 3.72
N ALA A 56 -20.24 -14.34 5.00
CA ALA A 56 -21.55 -14.85 5.41
C ALA A 56 -22.67 -13.85 5.08
N LYS A 57 -23.86 -14.36 4.73
CA LYS A 57 -25.02 -13.54 4.36
C LYS A 57 -25.62 -12.78 5.53
N ASP A 58 -25.53 -13.35 6.72
CA ASP A 58 -26.01 -12.77 7.96
C ASP A 58 -25.18 -13.24 9.17
N ASP A 59 -25.45 -12.66 10.33
CA ASP A 59 -24.74 -12.98 11.56
C ASP A 59 -24.96 -14.43 12.02
N VAL A 60 -26.11 -15.05 11.70
CA VAL A 60 -26.39 -16.44 12.10
C VAL A 60 -25.56 -17.41 11.27
N GLU A 61 -25.42 -17.19 9.96
CA GLU A 61 -24.52 -17.95 9.10
C GLU A 61 -23.05 -17.77 9.52
N ARG A 62 -22.65 -16.56 9.93
CA ARG A 62 -21.30 -16.30 10.48
C ARG A 62 -21.03 -17.11 11.75
N GLU A 63 -21.97 -17.11 12.69
CA GLU A 63 -21.83 -17.88 13.94
C GLU A 63 -21.92 -19.39 13.72
N ALA A 64 -22.68 -19.86 12.72
CA ALA A 64 -22.64 -21.25 12.28
C ALA A 64 -21.25 -21.63 11.74
N ALA A 65 -20.64 -20.79 10.90
CA ALA A 65 -19.28 -20.98 10.40
C ALA A 65 -18.25 -20.99 11.54
N ARG A 66 -18.34 -20.03 12.47
CA ARG A 66 -17.46 -19.94 13.66
C ARG A 66 -17.61 -21.14 14.59
N SER A 67 -18.82 -21.65 14.77
CA SER A 67 -19.08 -22.83 15.60
C SER A 67 -18.40 -24.08 15.04
N ILE A 68 -18.51 -24.29 13.72
CA ILE A 68 -17.79 -25.37 13.03
C ILE A 68 -16.28 -25.14 13.14
N LEU A 69 -15.81 -23.95 12.76
CA LEU A 69 -14.38 -23.61 12.71
C LEU A 69 -13.71 -23.81 14.08
N SER A 70 -14.37 -23.37 15.15
CA SER A 70 -13.91 -23.55 16.54
C SER A 70 -13.69 -25.02 16.91
N GLY A 71 -14.49 -25.94 16.34
CA GLY A 71 -14.39 -27.39 16.57
C GLY A 71 -13.35 -28.12 15.72
N LEU A 72 -12.76 -27.47 14.70
CA LEU A 72 -11.72 -28.08 13.86
C LEU A 72 -10.38 -28.09 14.58
N THR A 73 -9.59 -29.15 14.39
CA THR A 73 -8.25 -29.27 14.96
C THR A 73 -7.19 -28.54 14.14
N LEU A 74 -6.08 -28.19 14.77
CA LEU A 74 -4.93 -27.66 14.02
C LEU A 74 -4.42 -28.66 12.96
N GLN A 75 -4.42 -29.96 13.26
CA GLN A 75 -4.07 -31.00 12.29
C GLN A 75 -5.00 -30.97 11.07
N HIS A 76 -6.30 -30.72 11.28
CA HIS A 76 -7.28 -30.65 10.18
C HIS A 76 -6.93 -29.55 9.18
N LEU A 77 -6.55 -28.36 9.68
CA LEU A 77 -6.10 -27.24 8.85
C LEU A 77 -4.73 -27.52 8.22
N TYR A 78 -3.81 -28.11 8.98
CA TYR A 78 -2.47 -28.47 8.48
C TYR A 78 -2.53 -29.37 7.26
N ASP A 79 -3.39 -30.38 7.32
CA ASP A 79 -3.60 -31.39 6.28
C ASP A 79 -4.31 -30.87 5.02
N ARG A 80 -4.76 -29.61 5.01
CA ARG A 80 -5.54 -28.99 3.92
C ARG A 80 -4.92 -27.65 3.52
N PRO A 81 -3.72 -27.64 2.91
CA PRO A 81 -3.17 -26.41 2.34
C PRO A 81 -4.18 -25.78 1.37
N LEU A 82 -4.29 -24.46 1.40
CA LEU A 82 -5.13 -23.76 0.43
C LEU A 82 -4.43 -23.76 -0.94
N THR A 83 -5.21 -23.95 -2.00
CA THR A 83 -4.68 -24.06 -3.36
C THR A 83 -5.09 -22.90 -4.26
N ASP A 84 -4.47 -22.77 -5.41
CA ASP A 84 -5.02 -21.96 -6.51
C ASP A 84 -6.27 -22.61 -7.15
N ASP A 85 -6.82 -21.94 -8.17
CA ASP A 85 -7.98 -22.41 -8.93
C ASP A 85 -7.71 -23.70 -9.72
N GLN A 86 -6.44 -24.12 -9.85
CA GLN A 86 -6.04 -25.38 -10.48
C GLN A 86 -5.70 -26.49 -9.45
N GLY A 87 -5.95 -26.25 -8.16
CA GLY A 87 -5.71 -27.22 -7.10
C GLY A 87 -4.23 -27.35 -6.70
N ARG A 88 -3.37 -26.38 -7.05
CA ARG A 88 -1.93 -26.40 -6.74
C ARG A 88 -1.62 -25.56 -5.50
N VAL A 89 -0.66 -26.02 -4.70
CA VAL A 89 -0.06 -25.22 -3.62
C VAL A 89 1.00 -24.30 -4.23
N ASP A 90 0.82 -23.00 -4.04
CA ASP A 90 1.72 -21.98 -4.55
C ASP A 90 2.94 -21.72 -3.63
N SER A 91 3.85 -20.83 -4.03
CA SER A 91 5.08 -20.59 -3.27
C SER A 91 4.82 -19.94 -1.91
N VAL A 92 3.86 -19.00 -1.84
CA VAL A 92 3.47 -18.32 -0.59
C VAL A 92 2.89 -19.30 0.41
N MET A 93 1.93 -20.15 -0.01
CA MET A 93 1.34 -21.17 0.84
C MET A 93 2.40 -22.18 1.29
N ARG A 94 3.32 -22.60 0.42
CA ARG A 94 4.41 -23.52 0.78
C ARG A 94 5.32 -22.93 1.87
N ILE A 95 5.72 -21.67 1.74
CA ILE A 95 6.57 -21.01 2.74
C ILE A 95 5.92 -20.95 4.11
N ASN A 96 4.59 -20.82 4.16
CA ASN A 96 3.81 -20.82 5.41
C ASN A 96 3.94 -22.13 6.21
N TYR A 97 4.35 -23.25 5.60
CA TYR A 97 4.61 -24.52 6.30
C TYR A 97 5.98 -24.58 6.98
N GLY A 98 6.82 -23.55 6.86
CA GLY A 98 8.05 -23.38 7.64
C GLY A 98 7.75 -23.02 9.10
N ILE A 99 7.13 -23.95 9.84
CA ILE A 99 6.70 -23.84 11.25
C ILE A 99 7.58 -24.70 12.17
N ASP A 100 7.53 -24.45 13.48
CA ASP A 100 8.05 -25.36 14.50
C ASP A 100 7.21 -26.64 14.55
N ARG A 101 7.74 -27.72 13.94
CA ARG A 101 7.06 -29.00 13.79
C ARG A 101 6.94 -29.78 15.11
N ASP A 102 7.88 -29.59 16.03
CA ASP A 102 7.88 -30.28 17.32
C ASP A 102 6.80 -29.69 18.23
N THR A 103 6.77 -28.35 18.36
CA THR A 103 5.69 -27.67 19.08
C THR A 103 4.34 -27.94 18.39
N PHE A 104 4.29 -27.94 17.05
CA PHE A 104 3.06 -28.27 16.33
C PHE A 104 2.54 -29.66 16.70
N ALA A 105 3.39 -30.69 16.75
CA ALA A 105 2.97 -32.05 17.09
C ALA A 105 2.32 -32.14 18.49
N GLU A 106 2.77 -31.33 19.47
CA GLU A 106 2.17 -31.28 20.81
C GLU A 106 0.74 -30.71 20.82
N ILE A 107 0.45 -29.78 19.91
CA ILE A 107 -0.83 -29.05 19.87
C ILE A 107 -1.72 -29.42 18.69
N ALA A 108 -1.26 -30.26 17.76
CA ALA A 108 -1.94 -30.60 16.51
C ALA A 108 -3.34 -31.17 16.72
N SER A 109 -3.54 -31.95 17.79
CA SER A 109 -4.83 -32.56 18.13
C SER A 109 -5.84 -31.58 18.75
N LYS A 110 -5.40 -30.39 19.16
CA LYS A 110 -6.27 -29.38 19.80
C LYS A 110 -7.13 -28.68 18.77
N THR A 111 -8.35 -28.37 19.17
CA THR A 111 -9.30 -27.57 18.40
C THR A 111 -8.89 -26.10 18.35
N LEU A 112 -9.33 -25.36 17.34
CA LEU A 112 -9.09 -23.91 17.24
C LEU A 112 -9.65 -23.15 18.45
N GLY A 113 -10.82 -23.56 18.98
CA GLY A 113 -11.36 -23.02 20.22
C GLY A 113 -10.47 -23.27 21.44
N GLU A 114 -9.86 -24.45 21.55
CA GLU A 114 -8.87 -24.73 22.60
C GLU A 114 -7.58 -23.92 22.42
N ILE A 115 -7.11 -23.72 21.18
CA ILE A 115 -5.94 -22.89 20.89
C ILE A 115 -6.20 -21.43 21.26
N LYS A 116 -7.37 -20.88 20.90
CA LYS A 116 -7.81 -19.56 21.37
C LYS A 116 -7.72 -19.46 22.89
N ASN A 117 -8.30 -20.42 23.62
CA ASN A 117 -8.27 -20.45 25.09
C ASN A 117 -6.84 -20.53 25.65
N LEU A 118 -5.97 -21.34 25.03
CA LEU A 118 -4.57 -21.42 25.42
C LEU A 118 -3.85 -20.10 25.21
N LEU A 119 -4.01 -19.44 24.06
CA LEU A 119 -3.41 -18.14 23.80
C LEU A 119 -3.86 -17.09 24.80
N LEU A 120 -5.14 -17.09 25.21
CA LEU A 120 -5.64 -16.15 26.21
C LEU A 120 -5.06 -16.44 27.61
N ARG A 121 -4.85 -17.70 28.00
CA ARG A 121 -4.25 -18.07 29.30
C ARG A 121 -2.73 -17.94 29.34
N ALA A 122 -2.07 -18.18 28.21
CA ALA A 122 -0.62 -18.28 28.11
C ALA A 122 0.08 -16.97 28.49
N LYS A 123 1.25 -17.12 29.11
CA LYS A 123 2.23 -16.02 29.24
C LYS A 123 2.91 -15.77 27.89
N SER A 124 3.63 -14.66 27.78
CA SER A 124 4.29 -14.22 26.53
C SER A 124 5.13 -15.32 25.87
N SER A 125 5.98 -16.02 26.61
CA SER A 125 6.87 -17.05 26.07
C SER A 125 6.12 -18.23 25.46
N GLU A 126 5.09 -18.73 26.15
CA GLU A 126 4.26 -19.84 25.68
C GLU A 126 3.39 -19.43 24.48
N ALA A 127 2.81 -18.23 24.50
CA ALA A 127 2.02 -17.72 23.38
C ALA A 127 2.87 -17.57 22.10
N LYS A 128 4.11 -17.08 22.23
CA LYS A 128 5.08 -16.99 21.12
C LYS A 128 5.48 -18.37 20.59
N ARG A 129 5.69 -19.33 21.50
CA ARG A 129 5.98 -20.73 21.14
C ARG A 129 4.83 -21.33 20.33
N ILE A 130 3.59 -21.17 20.79
CA ILE A 130 2.40 -21.61 20.04
C ILE A 130 2.38 -20.95 18.65
N GLY A 131 2.57 -19.63 18.58
CA GLY A 131 2.60 -18.90 17.31
C GLY A 131 3.62 -19.40 16.29
N GLY A 132 4.81 -19.82 16.74
CA GLY A 132 5.84 -20.44 15.90
C GLY A 132 5.42 -21.78 15.27
N ALA A 133 4.44 -22.46 15.86
CA ALA A 133 3.87 -23.71 15.36
C ALA A 133 2.67 -23.52 14.43
N LEU A 134 2.24 -22.28 14.15
CA LEU A 134 1.08 -21.99 13.31
C LEU A 134 1.48 -21.55 11.90
N THR A 135 0.69 -21.99 10.92
CA THR A 135 0.68 -21.42 9.56
C THR A 135 -0.18 -20.15 9.54
N GLY A 136 -0.08 -19.33 8.48
CA GLY A 136 -0.95 -18.16 8.28
C GLY A 136 -2.45 -18.52 8.33
N VAL A 137 -2.84 -19.63 7.70
CA VAL A 137 -4.24 -20.11 7.69
C VAL A 137 -4.74 -20.39 9.11
N MET A 138 -3.91 -21.00 9.97
CA MET A 138 -4.27 -21.25 11.37
C MET A 138 -4.36 -19.96 12.18
N ALA A 139 -3.44 -19.02 11.97
CA ALA A 139 -3.49 -17.71 12.63
C ALA A 139 -4.77 -16.94 12.25
N ALA A 140 -5.13 -16.93 10.96
CA ALA A 140 -6.38 -16.34 10.48
C ALA A 140 -7.62 -17.01 11.09
N ALA A 141 -7.64 -18.35 11.12
CA ALA A 141 -8.74 -19.10 11.72
C ALA A 141 -8.94 -18.75 13.21
N VAL A 142 -7.86 -18.60 13.97
CA VAL A 142 -7.93 -18.16 15.37
C VAL A 142 -8.43 -16.71 15.47
N ALA A 143 -7.92 -15.80 14.64
CA ALA A 143 -8.31 -14.39 14.65
C ALA A 143 -9.81 -14.20 14.38
N LYS A 144 -10.39 -15.01 13.49
CA LYS A 144 -11.83 -15.01 13.15
C LYS A 144 -12.74 -15.43 14.31
N LEU A 145 -12.20 -16.13 15.30
CA LEU A 145 -12.92 -16.56 16.50
C LEU A 145 -12.79 -15.59 17.68
N MET A 146 -12.00 -14.52 17.53
CA MET A 146 -11.73 -13.56 18.61
C MET A 146 -12.60 -12.31 18.50
N ASP A 147 -13.02 -11.80 19.65
CA ASP A 147 -13.59 -10.46 19.75
C ASP A 147 -12.49 -9.37 19.83
N VAL A 148 -12.91 -8.10 19.85
CA VAL A 148 -12.00 -6.94 19.91
C VAL A 148 -11.12 -6.96 21.15
N HIS A 149 -11.66 -7.30 22.32
CA HIS A 149 -10.88 -7.33 23.57
C HIS A 149 -9.84 -8.44 23.54
N GLU A 150 -10.21 -9.60 23.01
CA GLU A 150 -9.32 -10.75 22.86
C GLU A 150 -8.18 -10.47 21.88
N LEU A 151 -8.47 -9.85 20.73
CA LEU A 151 -7.44 -9.44 19.75
C LEU A 151 -6.43 -8.47 20.37
N VAL A 152 -6.91 -7.45 21.10
CA VAL A 152 -6.05 -6.47 21.79
C VAL A 152 -5.21 -7.14 22.88
N TYR A 153 -5.86 -7.91 23.76
CA TYR A 153 -5.21 -8.53 24.91
C TYR A 153 -4.16 -9.57 24.50
N ALA A 154 -4.49 -10.43 23.54
CA ALA A 154 -3.58 -11.47 23.07
C ALA A 154 -2.37 -10.87 22.33
N ALA A 155 -2.58 -9.85 21.49
CA ALA A 155 -1.50 -9.19 20.76
C ALA A 155 -0.49 -8.49 21.70
N LYS A 156 -0.96 -7.87 22.80
CA LYS A 156 -0.10 -7.11 23.73
C LYS A 156 1.05 -7.93 24.30
N LYS A 157 0.81 -9.19 24.63
CA LYS A 157 1.84 -10.10 25.17
C LYS A 157 2.72 -10.74 24.09
N LEU A 158 2.40 -10.58 22.80
CA LEU A 158 3.14 -11.14 21.67
C LEU A 158 4.16 -10.16 21.08
N LYS A 159 4.38 -8.98 21.70
CA LYS A 159 5.34 -7.96 21.22
C LYS A 159 6.73 -8.57 20.94
N ARG A 160 7.27 -8.26 19.76
CA ARG A 160 8.60 -8.65 19.27
C ARG A 160 9.32 -7.40 18.75
N SER A 161 10.59 -7.26 19.07
CA SER A 161 11.42 -6.13 18.61
C SER A 161 12.16 -6.44 17.31
N GLY A 162 12.50 -5.39 16.56
CA GLY A 162 13.47 -5.40 15.48
C GLY A 162 14.67 -4.52 15.81
N LYS A 163 15.89 -4.92 15.41
CA LYS A 163 17.13 -4.18 15.67
C LYS A 163 17.88 -3.86 14.37
N ALA A 164 17.85 -2.58 14.01
CA ALA A 164 18.78 -1.96 13.07
C ALA A 164 19.71 -1.03 13.87
N ARG A 165 19.77 0.28 13.55
CA ARG A 165 20.44 1.23 14.46
C ARG A 165 19.68 1.37 15.77
N THR A 166 18.35 1.41 15.70
CA THR A 166 17.45 1.46 16.85
C THR A 166 16.82 0.11 17.17
N LEU A 167 16.47 -0.08 18.45
CA LEU A 167 15.67 -1.22 18.90
C LEU A 167 14.17 -0.87 18.87
N VAL A 168 13.53 -1.08 17.72
CA VAL A 168 12.10 -0.83 17.54
C VAL A 168 11.27 -1.92 18.21
N GLY A 169 10.19 -1.54 18.89
CA GLY A 169 9.26 -2.48 19.53
C GLY A 169 9.71 -3.02 20.89
N ALA A 170 10.69 -2.39 21.55
CA ALA A 170 11.03 -2.67 22.94
C ALA A 170 9.82 -2.49 23.90
N PRO A 171 9.80 -3.16 25.07
CA PRO A 171 8.81 -2.86 26.11
C PRO A 171 8.87 -1.38 26.52
N GLY A 172 7.71 -0.75 26.74
CA GLY A 172 7.64 0.68 27.09
C GLY A 172 7.88 1.65 25.93
N THR A 173 8.03 1.17 24.70
CA THR A 173 8.26 2.05 23.54
C THR A 173 7.15 2.04 22.50
N LEU A 174 7.00 3.17 21.81
CA LEU A 174 6.23 3.35 20.59
C LEU A 174 7.06 4.18 19.61
N SER A 175 7.46 3.56 18.51
CA SER A 175 8.27 4.21 17.48
C SER A 175 7.41 4.80 16.37
N SER A 176 8.03 5.54 15.45
CA SER A 176 7.35 6.00 14.23
C SER A 176 8.25 5.96 13.00
N ARG A 177 7.64 5.65 11.85
CA ARG A 177 8.24 5.78 10.52
C ARG A 177 7.95 7.20 10.02
N LEU A 178 8.97 8.03 9.87
CA LEU A 178 8.83 9.35 9.27
C LEU A 178 8.76 9.20 7.75
N GLN A 179 7.63 9.62 7.16
CA GLN A 179 7.31 9.47 5.74
C GLN A 179 7.28 10.85 5.04
N PRO A 180 8.42 11.33 4.52
CA PRO A 180 8.53 12.67 3.94
C PRO A 180 8.12 12.68 2.45
N ASN A 181 6.96 12.10 2.12
CA ASN A 181 6.50 11.99 0.74
C ASN A 181 6.24 13.36 0.09
N HIS A 182 6.59 13.49 -1.18
CA HIS A 182 6.30 14.68 -1.99
C HIS A 182 5.83 14.27 -3.39
N PRO A 183 4.83 14.95 -4.00
CA PRO A 183 4.30 14.58 -5.33
C PRO A 183 5.33 14.53 -6.49
N THR A 184 6.50 15.11 -6.28
CA THR A 184 7.60 15.20 -7.27
C THR A 184 8.98 14.83 -6.69
N ASP A 185 9.03 14.22 -5.50
CA ASP A 185 10.29 13.92 -4.78
C ASP A 185 11.21 15.15 -4.62
N ASP A 186 10.63 16.31 -4.28
CA ASP A 186 11.37 17.55 -4.05
C ASP A 186 12.22 17.43 -2.77
N LEU A 187 13.54 17.46 -2.94
CA LEU A 187 14.49 17.24 -1.83
C LEU A 187 14.42 18.34 -0.76
N ASP A 188 14.07 19.57 -1.12
CA ASP A 188 13.95 20.67 -0.16
C ASP A 188 12.72 20.46 0.73
N ALA A 189 11.58 20.13 0.12
CA ALA A 189 10.36 19.77 0.81
C ALA A 189 10.59 18.56 1.73
N MET A 190 11.24 17.50 1.22
CA MET A 190 11.61 16.34 2.02
C MET A 190 12.43 16.71 3.26
N SER A 191 13.41 17.63 3.11
CA SER A 191 14.24 18.08 4.23
C SER A 191 13.42 18.80 5.29
N ALA A 192 12.50 19.67 4.88
CA ALA A 192 11.60 20.35 5.81
C ALA A 192 10.70 19.37 6.58
N LEU A 193 10.16 18.34 5.93
CA LEU A 193 9.38 17.28 6.59
C LEU A 193 10.21 16.48 7.59
N ILE A 194 11.44 16.10 7.20
CA ILE A 194 12.36 15.36 8.07
C ILE A 194 12.73 16.18 9.30
N TYR A 195 13.12 17.45 9.13
CA TYR A 195 13.45 18.32 10.27
C TYR A 195 12.26 18.53 11.19
N THR A 196 11.05 18.67 10.62
CA THR A 196 9.82 18.80 11.41
C THR A 196 9.54 17.54 12.22
N GLY A 197 9.46 16.37 11.58
CA GLY A 197 9.19 15.11 12.29
C GLY A 197 10.28 14.74 13.29
N LEU A 198 11.56 14.90 12.94
CA LEU A 198 12.67 14.69 13.89
C LEU A 198 12.55 15.60 15.12
N SER A 199 12.16 16.88 14.94
CA SER A 199 11.97 17.80 16.06
C SER A 199 10.79 17.43 16.95
N MET A 200 9.84 16.63 16.45
CA MET A 200 8.71 16.08 17.23
C MET A 200 9.04 14.72 17.87
N GLY A 201 10.27 14.22 17.68
CA GLY A 201 10.70 12.92 18.18
C GLY A 201 10.22 11.74 17.32
N SER A 202 9.90 11.99 16.05
CA SER A 202 9.51 10.96 15.09
C SER A 202 10.69 10.45 14.25
N GLY A 203 10.52 9.27 13.64
CA GLY A 203 11.50 8.69 12.73
C GLY A 203 12.51 7.76 13.40
N ASP A 204 12.27 7.37 14.65
CA ASP A 204 13.09 6.40 15.36
C ASP A 204 12.91 4.96 14.83
N ALA A 205 11.81 4.67 14.12
CA ALA A 205 11.69 3.41 13.38
C ALA A 205 12.39 3.44 12.03
N LEU A 206 12.25 4.54 11.27
CA LEU A 206 12.78 4.66 9.90
C LEU A 206 12.55 6.08 9.37
N LEU A 207 13.49 6.60 8.56
CA LEU A 207 13.20 7.65 7.58
C LEU A 207 12.87 6.98 6.24
N GLY A 208 11.58 6.89 5.90
CA GLY A 208 11.09 6.04 4.82
C GLY A 208 10.28 6.79 3.76
N LEU A 209 10.87 7.04 2.59
CA LEU A 209 10.19 7.71 1.47
C LEU A 209 9.52 6.68 0.55
N ASN A 210 8.25 6.87 0.20
CA ASN A 210 7.67 6.28 -1.01
C ASN A 210 7.99 7.22 -2.19
N PRO A 211 8.77 6.79 -3.19
CA PRO A 211 9.14 7.68 -4.28
C PRO A 211 7.97 7.92 -5.24
N ALA A 212 7.75 9.16 -5.66
CA ALA A 212 6.87 9.47 -6.78
C ALA A 212 7.47 9.01 -8.13
N ILE A 213 8.80 8.98 -8.22
CA ILE A 213 9.56 8.58 -9.42
C ILE A 213 10.41 7.34 -9.10
N ASP A 214 9.93 6.16 -9.50
CA ASP A 214 10.59 4.88 -9.26
C ASP A 214 11.65 4.55 -10.33
N THR A 215 12.78 5.27 -10.29
CA THR A 215 13.95 4.98 -11.15
C THR A 215 15.23 4.84 -10.31
N VAL A 216 16.19 4.03 -10.78
CA VAL A 216 17.47 3.81 -10.09
C VAL A 216 18.20 5.15 -9.81
N GLU A 217 18.15 6.09 -10.75
CA GLU A 217 18.77 7.42 -10.59
C GLU A 217 18.10 8.22 -9.46
N ASN A 218 16.77 8.36 -9.51
CA ASN A 218 16.03 9.12 -8.51
C ASN A 218 16.16 8.49 -7.12
N ILE A 219 16.01 7.16 -7.03
CA ILE A 219 16.13 6.44 -5.76
C ILE A 219 17.52 6.56 -5.17
N THR A 220 18.57 6.45 -5.99
CA THR A 220 19.95 6.66 -5.53
C THR A 220 20.15 8.07 -5.00
N LYS A 221 19.64 9.09 -5.71
CA LYS A 221 19.70 10.49 -5.28
C LYS A 221 18.98 10.69 -3.95
N THR A 222 17.79 10.12 -3.80
CA THR A 222 16.99 10.21 -2.59
C THR A 222 17.64 9.49 -1.41
N LEU A 223 18.13 8.25 -1.58
CA LEU A 223 18.83 7.51 -0.53
C LEU A 223 20.05 8.29 -0.02
N LYS A 224 20.84 8.87 -0.91
CA LYS A 224 21.98 9.73 -0.55
C LYS A 224 21.54 10.98 0.21
N HIS A 225 20.41 11.58 -0.17
CA HIS A 225 19.87 12.74 0.51
C HIS A 225 19.37 12.40 1.93
N LEU A 226 18.65 11.28 2.09
CA LEU A 226 18.22 10.79 3.41
C LEU A 226 19.42 10.47 4.31
N ASP A 227 20.45 9.79 3.78
CA ASP A 227 21.67 9.49 4.56
C ASP A 227 22.42 10.77 4.95
N LYS A 228 22.48 11.77 4.05
CA LYS A 228 23.06 13.09 4.35
C LYS A 228 22.34 13.74 5.54
N LEU A 229 21.01 13.87 5.48
CA LEU A 229 20.22 14.49 6.54
C LEU A 229 20.34 13.73 7.87
N ARG A 230 20.30 12.39 7.83
CA ARG A 230 20.52 11.55 9.01
C ARG A 230 21.88 11.82 9.66
N ARG A 231 22.95 11.93 8.86
CA ARG A 231 24.31 12.21 9.37
C ARG A 231 24.45 13.63 9.93
N GLU A 232 23.89 14.63 9.25
CA GLU A 232 23.96 16.04 9.66
C GLU A 232 23.19 16.29 10.97
N THR A 233 22.01 15.68 11.10
CA THR A 233 21.22 15.74 12.34
C THR A 233 21.79 14.85 13.45
N GLY A 234 22.59 13.85 13.10
CA GLY A 234 23.15 12.86 14.01
C GLY A 234 22.11 11.89 14.58
N ALA A 235 20.91 11.84 14.01
CA ALA A 235 19.83 10.98 14.49
C ALA A 235 20.22 9.49 14.34
N PRO A 236 20.16 8.69 15.42
CA PRO A 236 20.39 7.26 15.34
C PRO A 236 19.13 6.61 14.78
N THR A 237 19.01 6.57 13.46
CA THR A 237 17.91 5.95 12.73
C THR A 237 18.43 5.37 11.42
N GLN A 238 17.58 4.68 10.67
CA GLN A 238 17.90 4.05 9.39
C GLN A 238 17.10 4.71 8.27
N ILE A 239 17.56 4.53 7.04
CA ILE A 239 16.91 5.06 5.85
C ILE A 239 16.34 3.96 4.95
N CYS A 240 15.25 4.27 4.25
CA CYS A 240 14.69 3.43 3.19
C CYS A 240 13.99 4.30 2.14
N VAL A 241 14.08 3.87 0.89
CA VAL A 241 13.21 4.35 -0.19
C VAL A 241 12.41 3.14 -0.67
N LEU A 242 11.09 3.20 -0.50
CA LEU A 242 10.15 2.11 -0.68
C LEU A 242 9.85 1.89 -2.17
N SER A 243 10.88 1.51 -2.92
CA SER A 243 10.79 1.13 -4.33
C SER A 243 10.65 -0.38 -4.49
N HIS A 244 10.36 -0.85 -5.69
CA HIS A 244 10.43 -2.27 -6.01
C HIS A 244 11.80 -2.91 -5.64
N VAL A 245 11.80 -4.12 -5.06
CA VAL A 245 13.01 -4.80 -4.57
C VAL A 245 14.11 -4.93 -5.61
N LYS A 246 13.77 -5.17 -6.88
CA LYS A 246 14.74 -5.25 -8.00
C LYS A 246 15.46 -3.92 -8.23
N THR A 247 14.75 -2.81 -8.12
CA THR A 247 15.33 -1.46 -8.28
C THR A 247 16.25 -1.14 -7.12
N GLN A 248 15.85 -1.47 -5.88
CA GLN A 248 16.70 -1.32 -4.70
C GLN A 248 17.97 -2.18 -4.79
N LEU A 249 17.89 -3.40 -5.31
CA LEU A 249 19.07 -4.23 -5.57
C LEU A 249 20.02 -3.57 -6.56
N ALA A 250 19.52 -3.04 -7.67
CA ALA A 250 20.34 -2.30 -8.64
C ALA A 250 20.98 -1.04 -8.02
N CYS A 251 20.26 -0.32 -7.17
CA CYS A 251 20.80 0.80 -6.39
C CYS A 251 21.95 0.35 -5.47
N LEU A 252 21.77 -0.75 -4.73
CA LEU A 252 22.78 -1.31 -3.84
C LEU A 252 24.03 -1.76 -4.61
N GLU A 253 23.86 -2.46 -5.74
CA GLU A 253 24.96 -2.86 -6.64
C GLU A 253 25.73 -1.66 -7.19
N SER A 254 25.04 -0.53 -7.40
CA SER A 254 25.63 0.75 -7.81
C SER A 254 26.26 1.56 -6.66
N GLY A 255 26.28 1.01 -5.43
CA GLY A 255 26.87 1.62 -4.25
C GLY A 255 25.99 2.65 -3.53
N ALA A 256 24.67 2.68 -3.79
CA ALA A 256 23.74 3.50 -3.02
C ALA A 256 23.55 2.93 -1.60
N PRO A 257 23.30 3.79 -0.58
CA PRO A 257 23.18 3.35 0.81
C PRO A 257 21.79 2.77 1.11
N VAL A 258 21.47 1.60 0.54
CA VAL A 258 20.22 0.87 0.84
C VAL A 258 20.36 0.21 2.22
N GLU A 259 20.04 0.94 3.30
CA GLU A 259 20.21 0.44 4.68
C GLU A 259 19.15 -0.59 5.08
N ILE A 260 17.89 -0.34 4.74
CA ILE A 260 16.76 -1.27 4.93
C ILE A 260 16.13 -1.53 3.57
N MET A 261 15.95 -2.80 3.23
CA MET A 261 15.39 -3.24 1.95
C MET A 261 13.90 -3.51 2.07
N PHE A 262 13.12 -2.75 1.31
CA PHE A 262 11.66 -2.79 1.33
C PHE A 262 11.06 -3.73 0.27
N GLN A 263 9.90 -4.32 0.53
CA GLN A 263 9.02 -4.88 -0.50
C GLN A 263 7.56 -5.03 -0.01
N SER A 264 6.58 -4.66 -0.85
CA SER A 264 5.18 -5.05 -0.62
C SER A 264 4.96 -6.54 -0.90
N LEU A 265 4.22 -7.22 -0.03
CA LEU A 265 3.90 -8.65 -0.15
C LEU A 265 2.42 -8.88 -0.47
N ALA A 266 2.13 -10.06 -1.01
CA ALA A 266 0.80 -10.56 -1.26
C ALA A 266 0.71 -12.05 -0.85
N GLY A 267 -0.48 -12.48 -0.47
CA GLY A 267 -0.82 -13.79 0.08
C GLY A 267 -0.99 -14.88 -0.96
N THR A 268 -0.86 -14.57 -2.26
CA THR A 268 -0.93 -15.53 -3.36
C THR A 268 0.16 -15.27 -4.40
N ASP A 269 0.65 -16.32 -5.06
CA ASP A 269 1.59 -16.18 -6.18
C ASP A 269 0.99 -15.37 -7.33
N ARG A 270 -0.33 -15.50 -7.57
CA ARG A 270 -0.99 -14.76 -8.66
C ARG A 270 -0.87 -13.26 -8.45
N THR A 271 -1.08 -12.76 -7.24
CA THR A 271 -0.88 -11.32 -6.96
C THR A 271 0.61 -10.98 -6.85
N LEU A 272 1.38 -11.76 -6.08
CA LEU A 272 2.80 -11.47 -5.82
C LEU A 272 3.65 -11.46 -7.10
N ILE A 273 3.43 -12.43 -7.99
CA ILE A 273 4.21 -12.59 -9.22
C ILE A 273 3.63 -11.74 -10.33
N GLU A 274 2.33 -11.87 -10.62
CA GLU A 274 1.78 -11.27 -11.85
C GLU A 274 1.46 -9.77 -11.70
N GLU A 275 1.20 -9.28 -10.47
CA GLU A 275 0.89 -7.86 -10.23
C GLU A 275 2.04 -7.11 -9.56
N PHE A 276 2.72 -7.75 -8.60
CA PHE A 276 3.84 -7.11 -7.90
C PHE A 276 5.20 -7.43 -8.52
N ASP A 277 5.29 -8.32 -9.52
CA ASP A 277 6.54 -8.71 -10.19
C ASP A 277 7.64 -9.25 -9.23
N VAL A 278 7.22 -9.96 -8.19
CA VAL A 278 8.08 -10.55 -7.16
C VAL A 278 7.88 -12.06 -7.07
N THR A 279 8.99 -12.79 -6.91
CA THR A 279 8.96 -14.23 -6.60
C THR A 279 9.67 -14.48 -5.28
N ALA A 280 9.38 -15.62 -4.64
CA ALA A 280 10.14 -16.07 -3.46
C ALA A 280 11.65 -16.15 -3.72
N ASP A 281 12.07 -16.50 -4.95
CA ASP A 281 13.49 -16.55 -5.31
C ASP A 281 14.14 -15.16 -5.33
N VAL A 282 13.42 -14.14 -5.81
CA VAL A 282 13.89 -12.74 -5.77
C VAL A 282 14.00 -12.26 -4.32
N LEU A 283 13.04 -12.60 -3.46
CA LEU A 283 13.11 -12.26 -2.03
C LEU A 283 14.28 -12.97 -1.32
N ASP A 284 14.49 -14.25 -1.59
CA ASP A 284 15.64 -15.01 -1.08
C ASP A 284 16.97 -14.40 -1.56
N GLN A 285 17.07 -14.02 -2.84
CA GLN A 285 18.24 -13.31 -3.39
C GLN A 285 18.45 -11.97 -2.68
N ALA A 286 17.39 -11.19 -2.52
CA ALA A 286 17.43 -9.86 -1.91
C ALA A 286 17.95 -9.93 -0.47
N TYR A 287 17.41 -10.86 0.31
CA TYR A 287 17.82 -11.13 1.68
C TYR A 287 19.29 -11.56 1.77
N VAL A 288 19.73 -12.51 0.94
CA VAL A 288 21.13 -12.98 0.93
C VAL A 288 22.10 -11.87 0.51
N THR A 289 21.71 -11.03 -0.44
CA THR A 289 22.51 -9.88 -0.88
C THR A 289 22.65 -8.86 0.24
N MET A 290 21.57 -8.48 0.91
CA MET A 290 21.62 -7.58 2.07
C MET A 290 22.45 -8.15 3.22
N ALA A 291 22.34 -9.45 3.50
CA ALA A 291 23.15 -10.10 4.53
C ALA A 291 24.67 -10.04 4.24
N LYS A 292 25.06 -10.01 2.96
CA LYS A 292 26.47 -9.98 2.52
C LYS A 292 27.01 -8.58 2.29
N HIS A 293 26.18 -7.67 1.78
CA HIS A 293 26.58 -6.39 1.21
C HIS A 293 25.80 -5.19 1.78
N GLY A 294 24.88 -5.43 2.73
CA GLY A 294 24.09 -4.40 3.36
C GLY A 294 24.97 -3.34 4.07
N PRO A 295 24.67 -2.04 3.94
CA PRO A 295 25.47 -0.97 4.55
C PRO A 295 25.53 -1.00 6.08
N LEU A 296 24.58 -1.67 6.74
CA LEU A 296 24.51 -1.81 8.19
C LEU A 296 25.12 -3.12 8.72
N ALA A 297 25.94 -3.81 7.92
CA ALA A 297 26.60 -5.05 8.34
C ALA A 297 27.41 -4.84 9.64
N GLY A 298 27.15 -5.68 10.64
CA GLY A 298 27.80 -5.61 11.96
C GLY A 298 27.15 -4.63 12.95
N GLU A 299 26.18 -3.82 12.51
CA GLU A 299 25.41 -2.91 13.36
C GLU A 299 23.95 -3.36 13.48
N ALA A 300 23.31 -3.71 12.36
CA ALA A 300 21.95 -4.21 12.31
C ALA A 300 21.89 -5.74 12.48
N ALA A 301 20.90 -6.22 13.24
CA ALA A 301 20.55 -7.63 13.29
C ALA A 301 19.62 -8.02 12.13
N GLN A 302 18.75 -7.09 11.71
CA GLN A 302 17.74 -7.30 10.69
C GLN A 302 17.70 -6.10 9.73
N PHE A 303 17.35 -6.33 8.47
CA PHE A 303 17.47 -5.33 7.40
C PHE A 303 16.37 -5.42 6.33
N MET A 304 15.37 -6.29 6.51
CA MET A 304 14.21 -6.35 5.62
C MET A 304 13.04 -5.57 6.20
N TYR A 305 12.27 -4.95 5.32
CA TYR A 305 11.01 -4.28 5.62
C TYR A 305 9.93 -4.76 4.65
N PHE A 306 8.81 -5.25 5.17
CA PHE A 306 7.66 -5.63 4.36
C PHE A 306 6.42 -4.80 4.67
N GLU A 307 5.69 -4.46 3.60
CA GLU A 307 4.32 -3.94 3.70
C GLU A 307 3.31 -4.97 3.20
N THR A 308 2.14 -4.93 3.80
CA THR A 308 1.02 -5.86 3.61
C THR A 308 -0.28 -5.07 3.70
N GLY A 309 -1.44 -5.68 3.48
CA GLY A 309 -2.70 -4.97 3.62
C GLY A 309 -3.85 -5.75 3.01
N GLN A 310 -4.93 -5.87 3.78
CA GLN A 310 -6.12 -6.58 3.35
C GLN A 310 -6.73 -5.97 2.09
N GLY A 311 -6.93 -6.82 1.08
CA GLY A 311 -7.70 -6.51 -0.13
C GLY A 311 -6.87 -6.37 -1.42
N SER A 312 -5.55 -6.51 -1.36
CA SER A 312 -4.71 -6.48 -2.56
C SER A 312 -5.11 -7.60 -3.54
N GLU A 313 -5.21 -8.85 -3.10
CA GLU A 313 -5.57 -9.98 -3.96
C GLU A 313 -6.98 -9.85 -4.54
N LEU A 314 -7.89 -9.28 -3.75
CA LEU A 314 -9.27 -9.04 -4.12
C LEU A 314 -9.40 -7.96 -5.19
N THR A 315 -8.67 -6.86 -5.04
CA THR A 315 -8.63 -5.76 -6.02
C THR A 315 -8.20 -6.23 -7.41
N TYR A 316 -7.26 -7.17 -7.45
CA TYR A 316 -6.79 -7.77 -8.70
C TYR A 316 -7.59 -9.00 -9.15
N SER A 317 -8.61 -9.43 -8.39
CA SER A 317 -9.37 -10.67 -8.64
C SER A 317 -8.47 -11.92 -8.73
N LYS A 318 -7.45 -11.98 -7.86
CA LYS A 318 -6.42 -13.03 -7.79
C LYS A 318 -6.37 -13.75 -6.45
N HIS A 319 -7.42 -13.59 -5.64
CA HIS A 319 -7.57 -14.17 -4.32
C HIS A 319 -7.86 -15.68 -4.30
N ASN A 320 -8.13 -16.33 -5.44
CA ASN A 320 -8.39 -17.78 -5.56
C ASN A 320 -9.50 -18.30 -4.61
N GLY A 321 -10.52 -17.47 -4.34
CA GLY A 321 -11.60 -17.78 -3.39
C GLY A 321 -11.20 -17.76 -1.91
N ILE A 322 -9.99 -17.27 -1.59
CA ILE A 322 -9.51 -17.06 -0.21
C ILE A 322 -9.96 -15.66 0.25
N ASP A 323 -10.42 -15.55 1.49
CA ASP A 323 -10.86 -14.28 2.10
C ASP A 323 -9.70 -13.35 2.48
N MET A 324 -9.98 -12.05 2.68
CA MET A 324 -8.95 -11.03 2.94
C MET A 324 -8.09 -11.29 4.18
N THR A 325 -8.68 -11.74 5.29
CA THR A 325 -7.91 -11.99 6.53
C THR A 325 -6.96 -13.15 6.34
N THR A 326 -7.39 -14.18 5.61
CA THR A 326 -6.55 -15.35 5.34
C THR A 326 -5.43 -15.01 4.35
N THR A 327 -5.67 -14.23 3.29
CA THR A 327 -4.58 -13.81 2.39
C THR A 327 -3.56 -12.93 3.10
N GLU A 328 -4.02 -12.03 3.97
CA GLU A 328 -3.13 -11.19 4.78
C GLU A 328 -2.27 -12.01 5.75
N ALA A 329 -2.85 -13.03 6.41
CA ALA A 329 -2.07 -13.92 7.26
C ALA A 329 -1.01 -14.74 6.50
N LEU A 330 -1.27 -15.05 5.22
CA LEU A 330 -0.29 -15.71 4.36
C LEU A 330 0.89 -14.79 4.04
N CYS A 331 0.67 -13.47 3.87
CA CYS A 331 1.74 -12.48 3.77
C CYS A 331 2.65 -12.51 5.00
N TYR A 332 2.08 -12.63 6.20
CA TYR A 332 2.85 -12.69 7.44
C TYR A 332 3.68 -13.96 7.55
N GLY A 333 3.14 -15.11 7.13
CA GLY A 333 3.92 -16.35 7.06
C GLY A 333 5.08 -16.26 6.05
N LEU A 334 4.89 -15.56 4.93
CA LEU A 334 5.96 -15.25 3.98
C LEU A 334 7.02 -14.33 4.61
N ALA A 335 6.59 -13.23 5.24
CA ALA A 335 7.49 -12.28 5.89
C ALA A 335 8.34 -12.95 6.99
N ARG A 336 7.77 -13.86 7.77
CA ARG A 336 8.44 -14.56 8.89
C ARG A 336 9.72 -15.27 8.46
N ARG A 337 9.77 -15.78 7.23
CA ARG A 337 10.94 -16.46 6.65
C ARG A 337 12.22 -15.63 6.70
N TYR A 338 12.08 -14.30 6.58
CA TYR A 338 13.21 -13.39 6.39
C TYR A 338 13.63 -12.66 7.67
N ASP A 339 13.01 -12.98 8.81
CA ASP A 339 13.23 -12.29 10.08
C ASP A 339 13.35 -10.76 9.91
N PRO A 340 12.29 -10.08 9.45
CA PRO A 340 12.38 -8.67 9.07
C PRO A 340 12.64 -7.77 10.27
N PHE A 341 13.23 -6.61 9.99
CA PHE A 341 13.38 -5.53 10.97
C PHE A 341 12.01 -4.97 11.36
N MET A 342 11.12 -4.79 10.38
CA MET A 342 9.80 -4.23 10.59
C MET A 342 8.80 -4.76 9.55
N VAL A 343 7.53 -4.86 9.94
CA VAL A 343 6.40 -5.16 9.05
C VAL A 343 5.24 -4.27 9.43
N ASN A 344 4.54 -3.68 8.47
CA ASN A 344 3.23 -3.08 8.74
C ASN A 344 2.21 -3.49 7.68
N ASN A 345 0.95 -3.46 8.10
CA ASN A 345 -0.16 -3.43 7.17
C ASN A 345 -0.37 -1.98 6.65
N VAL A 346 -1.17 -1.83 5.61
CA VAL A 346 -1.76 -0.56 5.13
C VAL A 346 -3.27 -0.75 4.89
N THR A 347 -3.95 -1.36 5.86
CA THR A 347 -5.38 -1.68 5.75
C THR A 347 -6.24 -0.42 5.80
N GLY A 348 -7.04 -0.21 4.75
CA GLY A 348 -7.83 1.00 4.49
C GLY A 348 -7.28 1.88 3.34
N PHE A 349 -6.12 1.53 2.78
CA PHE A 349 -5.46 2.29 1.71
C PHE A 349 -6.15 2.22 0.33
N ILE A 350 -6.87 1.13 0.06
CA ILE A 350 -7.45 0.85 -1.26
C ILE A 350 -8.72 1.66 -1.47
N GLY A 351 -9.78 1.40 -0.71
CA GLY A 351 -11.06 2.08 -0.88
C GLY A 351 -12.26 1.30 -0.35
N PRO A 352 -13.48 1.81 -0.57
CA PRO A 352 -14.74 1.22 -0.10
C PRO A 352 -15.06 -0.14 -0.72
N GLU A 353 -14.36 -0.54 -1.79
CA GLU A 353 -14.44 -1.87 -2.40
C GLU A 353 -13.81 -2.96 -1.53
N THR A 354 -12.86 -2.61 -0.63
CA THR A 354 -12.27 -3.53 0.35
C THR A 354 -12.76 -3.24 1.76
N HIS A 355 -12.67 -1.99 2.21
CA HIS A 355 -13.09 -1.54 3.53
C HIS A 355 -13.94 -0.28 3.40
N ARG A 356 -15.24 -0.40 3.66
CA ARG A 356 -16.19 0.71 3.47
C ARG A 356 -16.21 1.67 4.65
N SER A 357 -16.22 1.15 5.88
CA SER A 357 -16.58 1.90 7.09
C SER A 357 -15.47 1.89 8.15
N ASN A 358 -15.60 2.80 9.12
CA ASN A 358 -14.74 2.84 10.31
C ASN A 358 -14.64 1.47 11.00
N PHE A 359 -15.77 0.78 11.17
CA PHE A 359 -15.80 -0.52 11.84
C PHE A 359 -14.95 -1.56 11.10
N GLU A 360 -15.15 -1.69 9.78
CA GLU A 360 -14.40 -2.62 8.94
C GLU A 360 -12.89 -2.36 9.03
N MET A 361 -12.47 -1.10 8.91
CA MET A 361 -11.05 -0.72 9.00
C MET A 361 -10.47 -1.03 10.39
N ILE A 362 -11.18 -0.70 11.48
CA ILE A 362 -10.72 -0.95 12.85
C ILE A 362 -10.52 -2.45 13.10
N VAL A 363 -11.53 -3.28 12.81
CA VAL A 363 -11.45 -4.72 13.12
C VAL A 363 -10.42 -5.43 12.25
N SER A 364 -10.30 -5.07 10.97
CA SER A 364 -9.25 -5.63 10.11
C SER A 364 -7.86 -5.29 10.63
N ASN A 365 -7.61 -4.03 11.01
CA ASN A 365 -6.32 -3.65 11.60
C ASN A 365 -6.00 -4.40 12.91
N LEU A 366 -7.01 -4.70 13.74
CA LEU A 366 -6.81 -5.50 14.95
C LEU A 366 -6.49 -6.98 14.64
N GLN A 367 -7.15 -7.55 13.63
CA GLN A 367 -6.85 -8.90 13.14
C GLN A 367 -5.42 -8.96 12.60
N ASP A 368 -5.04 -8.00 11.74
CA ASP A 368 -3.71 -7.86 11.14
C ASP A 368 -2.61 -7.80 12.21
N HIS A 369 -2.79 -6.90 13.18
CA HIS A 369 -1.85 -6.74 14.29
C HIS A 369 -1.70 -8.02 15.11
N PHE A 370 -2.81 -8.68 15.45
CA PHE A 370 -2.79 -9.93 16.21
C PHE A 370 -2.11 -11.05 15.42
N MET A 371 -2.50 -11.28 14.16
CA MET A 371 -1.96 -12.35 13.33
C MET A 371 -0.46 -12.18 13.10
N GLY A 372 -0.02 -10.97 12.75
CA GLY A 372 1.41 -10.68 12.55
C GLY A 372 2.23 -10.89 13.83
N LYS A 373 1.74 -10.43 14.99
CA LYS A 373 2.42 -10.64 16.29
C LYS A 373 2.42 -12.12 16.69
N LEU A 374 1.33 -12.83 16.46
CA LEU A 374 1.23 -14.27 16.71
C LEU A 374 2.23 -15.05 15.86
N LEU A 375 2.39 -14.69 14.60
CA LEU A 375 3.40 -15.28 13.70
C LEU A 375 4.82 -14.75 13.96
N GLY A 376 5.02 -13.96 15.01
CA GLY A 376 6.34 -13.53 15.47
C GLY A 376 6.94 -12.42 14.61
N LEU A 377 6.13 -11.49 14.09
CA LEU A 377 6.62 -10.33 13.35
C LEU A 377 6.69 -9.07 14.23
N PRO A 378 7.67 -8.18 13.98
CA PRO A 378 7.74 -6.86 14.60
C PRO A 378 6.71 -5.89 13.98
N MET A 379 5.42 -6.14 14.25
CA MET A 379 4.31 -5.39 13.63
C MET A 379 4.21 -3.93 14.12
N GLY A 380 4.36 -3.00 13.18
CA GLY A 380 3.76 -1.67 13.23
C GLY A 380 2.47 -1.64 12.41
N MET A 381 1.77 -0.51 12.47
CA MET A 381 0.41 -0.39 11.93
C MET A 381 0.22 0.92 11.19
N ALA A 382 -0.51 0.88 10.07
CA ALA A 382 -1.00 2.07 9.36
C ALA A 382 -2.52 1.99 9.21
N PRO A 383 -3.29 2.34 10.26
CA PRO A 383 -4.74 2.46 10.16
C PRO A 383 -5.08 3.67 9.30
N CYS A 384 -5.12 3.47 7.99
CA CYS A 384 -5.22 4.53 7.03
C CYS A 384 -6.57 4.55 6.31
N TYR A 385 -6.84 5.62 5.56
CA TYR A 385 -8.08 5.73 4.82
C TYR A 385 -7.98 6.60 3.58
N THR A 386 -9.04 6.58 2.77
CA THR A 386 -9.21 7.39 1.57
C THR A 386 -10.57 8.09 1.60
N LEU A 387 -10.69 9.25 0.96
CA LEU A 387 -11.91 10.09 1.06
C LEU A 387 -13.14 9.53 0.34
N HIS A 388 -12.97 8.51 -0.52
CA HIS A 388 -14.08 7.80 -1.15
C HIS A 388 -14.60 6.62 -0.33
N SER A 389 -14.03 6.37 0.85
CA SER A 389 -14.61 5.49 1.86
C SER A 389 -15.46 6.29 2.86
N GLU A 390 -16.25 5.59 3.66
CA GLU A 390 -16.95 6.15 4.82
C GLU A 390 -16.05 6.20 6.07
N ILE A 391 -14.76 5.89 5.91
CA ILE A 391 -13.78 5.97 6.99
C ILE A 391 -13.46 7.45 7.25
N THR A 392 -13.30 7.79 8.53
CA THR A 392 -13.03 9.15 9.00
C THR A 392 -11.75 9.20 9.83
N MET A 393 -11.25 10.42 10.03
CA MET A 393 -10.12 10.68 10.92
C MET A 393 -10.38 10.16 12.35
N GLU A 394 -11.61 10.29 12.85
CA GLU A 394 -12.00 9.77 14.16
C GLU A 394 -11.94 8.23 14.20
N GLY A 395 -12.32 7.55 13.10
CA GLY A 395 -12.18 6.11 12.97
C GLY A 395 -10.72 5.66 13.07
N GLN A 396 -9.83 6.35 12.34
CA GLN A 396 -8.39 6.13 12.43
C GLN A 396 -7.86 6.36 13.84
N GLN A 397 -8.27 7.43 14.51
CA GLN A 397 -7.82 7.73 15.89
C GLN A 397 -8.27 6.65 16.88
N ILE A 398 -9.50 6.14 16.74
CA ILE A 398 -9.99 5.00 17.53
C ILE A 398 -9.15 3.75 17.25
N ALA A 399 -8.83 3.46 15.99
CA ALA A 399 -7.95 2.35 15.65
C ALA A 399 -6.57 2.50 16.29
N ALA A 400 -5.95 3.68 16.19
CA ALA A 400 -4.63 3.98 16.72
C ALA A 400 -4.56 3.78 18.25
N GLU A 401 -5.58 4.22 19.00
CA GLU A 401 -5.68 3.99 20.44
C GLU A 401 -5.77 2.49 20.80
N LEU A 402 -6.62 1.74 20.08
CA LEU A 402 -6.77 0.30 20.31
C LEU A 402 -5.49 -0.47 19.96
N LEU A 403 -4.81 -0.08 18.88
CA LEU A 403 -3.56 -0.69 18.44
C LEU A 403 -2.39 -0.36 19.38
N THR A 404 -2.36 0.85 19.94
CA THR A 404 -1.38 1.22 20.99
C THR A 404 -1.61 0.42 22.27
N ALA A 405 -2.87 0.30 22.70
CA ALA A 405 -3.24 -0.57 23.81
C ALA A 405 -2.82 -2.03 23.54
N ALA A 406 -3.03 -2.51 22.30
CA ALA A 406 -2.60 -3.83 21.83
C ALA A 406 -1.08 -3.97 21.68
N GLY A 407 -0.31 -2.89 21.80
CA GLY A 407 1.15 -2.92 21.79
C GLY A 407 1.77 -2.92 20.39
N ALA A 408 1.22 -2.13 19.46
CA ALA A 408 1.86 -1.77 18.19
C ALA A 408 3.33 -1.34 18.42
N ASN A 409 4.22 -1.73 17.51
CA ASN A 409 5.63 -1.33 17.63
C ASN A 409 5.86 0.10 17.15
N TYR A 410 5.17 0.49 16.08
CA TYR A 410 5.28 1.79 15.46
C TYR A 410 4.04 2.14 14.64
N PHE A 411 3.87 3.42 14.36
CA PHE A 411 2.93 3.97 13.39
C PHE A 411 3.66 4.80 12.33
N MET A 412 2.90 5.44 11.45
CA MET A 412 3.42 6.37 10.45
C MET A 412 3.43 7.79 10.97
N ASP A 413 4.41 8.57 10.53
CA ASP A 413 4.40 10.03 10.62
C ASP A 413 4.31 10.60 9.21
N VAL A 414 3.06 10.77 8.76
CA VAL A 414 2.69 11.56 7.59
C VAL A 414 2.28 12.94 8.08
N TYR A 415 2.92 13.99 7.58
CA TYR A 415 2.71 15.34 8.10
C TYR A 415 1.23 15.76 8.10
N LEU A 416 0.72 16.10 9.28
CA LEU A 416 -0.69 16.44 9.53
C LEU A 416 -1.70 15.43 8.98
N SER A 417 -1.31 14.14 8.93
CA SER A 417 -2.13 13.01 8.50
C SER A 417 -2.50 13.01 7.03
N ILE A 418 -1.84 13.82 6.18
CA ILE A 418 -2.21 14.00 4.78
C ILE A 418 -1.03 13.68 3.87
N ASP A 419 -1.12 12.56 3.16
CA ASP A 419 -0.15 12.24 2.12
C ASP A 419 -0.72 12.64 0.76
N ARG A 420 -0.12 13.68 0.17
CA ARG A 420 -0.56 14.20 -1.12
C ARG A 420 -0.12 13.38 -2.32
N MET A 421 0.99 12.65 -2.20
CA MET A 421 1.51 11.87 -3.31
C MET A 421 0.68 10.59 -3.46
N LEU A 422 0.40 9.90 -2.35
CA LEU A 422 -0.41 8.68 -2.33
C LEU A 422 -1.93 8.97 -2.22
N ALA A 423 -2.30 10.23 -1.99
CA ALA A 423 -3.68 10.69 -1.84
C ALA A 423 -4.48 9.89 -0.79
N TYR A 424 -3.87 9.64 0.36
CA TYR A 424 -4.46 8.92 1.48
C TYR A 424 -4.11 9.61 2.81
N PHE A 425 -4.71 9.12 3.89
CA PHE A 425 -4.62 9.72 5.21
C PHE A 425 -4.19 8.67 6.22
N ASP A 426 -3.18 8.99 7.01
CA ASP A 426 -2.56 8.09 7.99
C ASP A 426 -2.24 8.84 9.29
N THR A 427 -1.70 8.15 10.29
CA THR A 427 -1.19 8.78 11.51
C THR A 427 -0.09 9.81 11.22
N CYS A 428 0.08 10.75 12.14
CA CYS A 428 1.14 11.77 12.09
C CYS A 428 1.92 11.85 13.41
N GLY A 429 3.03 12.60 13.43
CA GLY A 429 3.86 12.78 14.63
C GLY A 429 3.11 13.35 15.84
N HIS A 430 2.02 14.09 15.62
CA HIS A 430 1.12 14.50 16.69
C HIS A 430 0.33 13.33 17.29
N ASP A 431 -0.15 12.42 16.46
CA ASP A 431 -0.82 11.19 16.93
C ASP A 431 0.16 10.33 17.71
N ASP A 432 1.36 10.12 17.17
CA ASP A 432 2.41 9.33 17.83
C ASP A 432 2.78 9.89 19.20
N GLN A 433 2.99 11.20 19.29
CA GLN A 433 3.30 11.85 20.57
C GLN A 433 2.12 11.80 21.54
N THR A 434 0.88 11.91 21.04
CA THR A 434 -0.33 11.77 21.87
C THR A 434 -0.41 10.37 22.46
N MET A 435 -0.20 9.34 21.65
CA MET A 435 -0.23 7.94 22.07
C MET A 435 0.90 7.65 23.09
N ARG A 436 2.09 8.22 22.89
CA ARG A 436 3.20 8.14 23.85
C ARG A 436 2.80 8.71 25.20
N GLU A 437 2.19 9.89 25.25
CA GLU A 437 1.79 10.53 26.51
C GLU A 437 0.60 9.83 27.18
N VAL A 438 -0.41 9.40 26.42
CA VAL A 438 -1.59 8.70 26.96
C VAL A 438 -1.21 7.34 27.56
N HIS A 439 -0.27 6.62 26.94
CA HIS A 439 0.10 5.26 27.34
C HIS A 439 1.44 5.17 28.11
N GLY A 440 2.09 6.29 28.41
CA GLY A 440 3.38 6.32 29.11
C GLY A 440 4.49 5.59 28.33
N LEU A 441 4.61 5.85 27.04
CA LEU A 441 5.58 5.23 26.13
C LEU A 441 6.61 6.24 25.66
N SER A 442 7.78 5.74 25.25
CA SER A 442 8.87 6.57 24.70
C SER A 442 9.29 6.10 23.29
N PRO A 443 10.07 6.89 22.54
CA PRO A 443 10.75 6.39 21.34
C PRO A 443 11.71 5.23 21.65
N ALA A 444 12.31 4.65 20.61
CA ALA A 444 13.38 3.67 20.76
C ALA A 444 14.53 4.23 21.63
N PRO A 445 15.15 3.42 22.51
CA PRO A 445 16.05 3.93 23.54
C PRO A 445 17.23 4.73 22.99
N GLU A 446 17.83 4.28 21.89
CA GLU A 446 18.97 4.96 21.29
C GLU A 446 18.58 6.35 20.74
N PHE A 447 17.37 6.45 20.17
CA PHE A 447 16.84 7.69 19.64
C PHE A 447 16.39 8.65 20.73
N LEU A 448 15.83 8.13 21.82
CA LEU A 448 15.44 8.93 22.98
C LEU A 448 16.65 9.68 23.56
N GLU A 449 17.79 9.02 23.74
CA GLU A 449 19.00 9.66 24.29
C GLU A 449 19.54 10.77 23.36
N TRP A 450 19.51 10.54 22.03
CA TRP A 450 19.83 11.59 21.07
C TRP A 450 18.84 12.77 21.16
N ALA A 451 17.54 12.48 21.25
CA ALA A 451 16.50 13.50 21.31
C ALA A 451 16.57 14.33 22.60
N ILE A 452 16.91 13.71 23.74
CA ILE A 452 17.21 14.43 25.00
C ILE A 452 18.43 15.33 24.82
N GLY A 453 19.51 14.83 24.20
CA GLY A 453 20.70 15.63 23.92
C GLY A 453 20.44 16.83 22.99
N ARG A 454 19.36 16.78 22.20
CA ARG A 454 18.88 17.89 21.35
C ARG A 454 17.83 18.78 22.02
N GLY A 455 17.41 18.48 23.25
CA GLY A 455 16.34 19.18 23.97
C GLY A 455 14.95 18.98 23.35
N ILE A 456 14.78 17.97 22.50
CA ILE A 456 13.48 17.57 21.94
C ILE A 456 12.64 16.89 23.03
N PHE A 457 13.28 16.07 23.85
CA PHE A 457 12.70 15.53 25.08
C PHE A 457 13.53 15.97 26.29
N ALA A 458 12.94 15.86 27.48
CA ALA A 458 13.60 16.01 28.75
C ALA A 458 13.20 14.85 29.67
N ARG A 459 13.97 14.65 30.74
CA ARG A 459 13.57 13.80 31.87
C ARG A 459 13.19 14.73 33.01
N ASP A 460 12.03 14.52 33.61
CA ASP A 460 11.61 15.27 34.79
C ASP A 460 12.34 14.77 36.06
N GLU A 461 11.93 15.29 37.23
CA GLU A 461 12.55 14.94 38.51
C GLU A 461 12.35 13.46 38.89
N ASP A 462 11.27 12.83 38.40
CA ASP A 462 10.93 11.43 38.65
C ASP A 462 11.57 10.49 37.60
N GLY A 463 12.16 11.07 36.55
CA GLY A 463 12.84 10.36 35.47
C GLY A 463 11.94 10.01 34.29
N ASP A 464 10.68 10.48 34.30
CA ASP A 464 9.71 10.31 33.24
C ASP A 464 10.06 11.21 32.05
N VAL A 465 9.75 10.74 30.84
CA VAL A 465 10.07 11.44 29.60
C VAL A 465 8.96 12.43 29.27
N GLU A 466 9.32 13.70 29.13
CA GLU A 466 8.41 14.77 28.70
C GLU A 466 8.95 15.52 27.48
N ARG A 467 8.09 16.31 26.82
CA ARG A 467 8.50 17.21 25.72
C ARG A 467 9.45 18.27 26.24
N GLY A 468 10.61 18.40 25.59
CA GLY A 468 11.59 19.44 25.88
C GLY A 468 11.27 20.77 25.17
N PRO A 469 12.09 21.81 25.41
CA PRO A 469 11.89 23.15 24.83
C PRO A 469 12.03 23.20 23.30
N ASN A 470 12.67 22.21 22.68
CA ASN A 470 12.84 22.13 21.23
C ASN A 470 11.85 21.17 20.56
N TRP A 471 10.89 20.60 21.30
CA TRP A 471 9.89 19.74 20.71
C TRP A 471 9.06 20.51 19.67
N GLY A 472 8.96 19.97 18.46
CA GLY A 472 8.26 20.60 17.32
C GLY A 472 8.99 21.81 16.72
N ASN A 473 10.24 22.07 17.08
CA ASN A 473 11.03 23.17 16.52
C ASN A 473 12.05 22.67 15.47
N PRO A 474 11.73 22.69 14.15
CA PRO A 474 12.64 22.22 13.11
C PRO A 474 13.93 23.06 12.98
N LYS A 475 13.95 24.26 13.56
CA LYS A 475 15.07 25.22 13.48
C LYS A 475 16.28 24.82 14.33
N ILE A 476 16.19 23.70 15.06
CA ILE A 476 17.36 23.09 15.70
C ILE A 476 18.28 22.38 14.69
N PHE A 477 17.78 22.14 13.46
CA PHE A 477 18.53 21.47 12.39
C PHE A 477 18.94 22.40 11.24
N CYS A 478 18.32 23.58 11.13
CA CYS A 478 18.58 24.56 10.08
C CYS A 478 18.25 25.98 10.55
N SER A 479 18.72 27.01 9.83
CA SER A 479 18.36 28.40 10.15
C SER A 479 16.88 28.69 9.81
N GLU A 480 16.33 29.77 10.36
CA GLU A 480 14.98 30.25 9.99
C GLU A 480 14.85 30.46 8.48
N GLU A 481 15.80 31.19 7.89
CA GLU A 481 15.81 31.50 6.46
C GLU A 481 15.90 30.24 5.61
N GLU A 482 16.68 29.26 6.06
CA GLU A 482 16.79 27.96 5.39
C GLU A 482 15.48 27.18 5.49
N PHE A 483 14.86 27.10 6.67
CA PHE A 483 13.59 26.40 6.85
C PHE A 483 12.48 27.01 5.98
N GLU A 484 12.39 28.35 5.94
CA GLU A 484 11.46 29.08 5.08
C GLU A 484 11.66 28.78 3.60
N ARG A 485 12.92 28.66 3.16
CA ARG A 485 13.26 28.24 1.80
C ARG A 485 12.84 26.80 1.53
N LEU A 486 13.16 25.88 2.45
CA LEU A 486 12.87 24.44 2.32
C LEU A 486 11.36 24.16 2.26
N ARG A 487 10.58 24.84 3.09
CA ARG A 487 9.13 24.64 3.16
C ARG A 487 8.33 25.32 2.06
N LYS A 488 8.96 26.11 1.18
CA LYS A 488 8.27 26.90 0.15
C LYS A 488 7.42 26.02 -0.78
N ASN A 489 7.91 24.82 -1.09
CA ASN A 489 7.24 23.87 -1.96
C ASN A 489 6.43 22.83 -1.17
N LEU A 490 6.32 22.95 0.16
CA LEU A 490 5.62 21.95 0.95
C LEU A 490 4.12 21.98 0.69
N PRO A 491 3.56 20.87 0.21
CA PRO A 491 2.16 20.82 -0.09
C PRO A 491 1.43 20.45 1.23
N ALA A 492 0.31 21.11 1.54
CA ALA A 492 -0.50 20.90 2.76
C ALA A 492 0.18 21.31 4.08
N ALA A 493 1.13 22.23 4.02
CA ALA A 493 1.63 22.89 5.22
C ALA A 493 0.59 23.88 5.78
N TYR A 494 -0.46 23.37 6.45
CA TYR A 494 -1.53 24.20 7.05
C TYR A 494 -1.09 24.95 8.32
N GLY A 495 0.16 24.78 8.73
CA GLY A 495 0.80 25.38 9.89
C GLY A 495 1.69 24.36 10.59
N PHE A 496 2.54 24.83 11.49
CA PHE A 496 3.51 24.03 12.27
C PHE A 496 3.28 24.20 13.78
N GLU A 497 2.27 24.98 14.17
CA GLU A 497 2.00 25.37 15.53
C GLU A 497 1.30 24.25 16.30
N SER A 498 1.81 23.99 17.50
CA SER A 498 1.33 22.93 18.39
C SER A 498 0.70 23.48 19.68
N ALA A 499 -0.27 22.76 20.22
CA ALA A 499 -0.84 22.95 21.55
C ALA A 499 -0.72 21.63 22.34
N GLY A 500 0.36 21.49 23.11
CA GLY A 500 0.74 20.19 23.67
C GLY A 500 1.13 19.21 22.55
N PRO A 501 0.65 17.95 22.55
CA PRO A 501 1.04 16.95 21.55
C PRO A 501 0.23 17.10 20.26
N ARG A 502 -0.76 18.01 20.23
CA ARG A 502 -1.70 18.19 19.13
C ARG A 502 -1.39 19.46 18.35
N PRO A 503 -1.84 19.57 17.08
CA PRO A 503 -1.84 20.86 16.39
C PRO A 503 -2.70 21.88 17.14
N THR A 504 -2.40 23.17 16.99
CA THR A 504 -3.28 24.23 17.49
C THR A 504 -4.68 24.15 16.88
N GLU A 505 -5.64 24.85 17.49
CA GLU A 505 -7.02 24.94 16.98
C GLU A 505 -7.05 25.42 15.52
N GLN A 506 -6.28 26.46 15.18
CA GLN A 506 -6.25 27.04 13.84
C GLN A 506 -5.77 26.02 12.79
N VAL A 507 -4.67 25.32 13.09
CA VAL A 507 -4.13 24.27 12.20
C VAL A 507 -5.13 23.12 12.06
N SER A 508 -5.70 22.67 13.17
CA SER A 508 -6.72 21.60 13.18
C SER A 508 -7.97 21.97 12.38
N ARG A 509 -8.45 23.22 12.46
CA ARG A 509 -9.58 23.71 11.67
C ARG A 509 -9.25 23.78 10.18
N ALA A 510 -8.05 24.23 9.83
CA ALA A 510 -7.60 24.29 8.44
C ALA A 510 -7.57 22.89 7.81
N ILE A 511 -7.02 21.89 8.52
CA ILE A 511 -7.03 20.49 8.09
C ILE A 511 -8.47 20.03 7.84
N LYS A 512 -9.35 20.15 8.85
CA LYS A 512 -10.75 19.66 8.75
C LYS A 512 -11.54 20.34 7.62
N ALA A 513 -11.36 21.65 7.43
CA ALA A 513 -12.04 22.37 6.36
C ALA A 513 -11.58 21.90 4.97
N ASN A 514 -10.27 21.68 4.80
CA ASN A 514 -9.71 21.19 3.54
C ASN A 514 -10.11 19.74 3.24
N LEU A 515 -10.13 18.87 4.26
CA LEU A 515 -10.65 17.50 4.13
C LEU A 515 -12.12 17.47 3.72
N ALA A 516 -12.94 18.38 4.26
CA ALA A 516 -14.34 18.50 3.86
C ALA A 516 -14.48 18.92 2.39
N ALA A 517 -13.71 19.91 1.94
CA ALA A 517 -13.70 20.33 0.53
C ALA A 517 -13.22 19.21 -0.41
N ALA A 518 -12.19 18.45 -0.01
CA ALA A 518 -11.70 17.32 -0.79
C ALA A 518 -12.72 16.17 -0.86
N ARG A 519 -13.47 15.93 0.22
CA ARG A 519 -14.55 14.94 0.25
C ARG A 519 -15.70 15.37 -0.67
N GLU A 520 -16.04 16.65 -0.74
CA GLU A 520 -17.02 17.18 -1.70
C GLU A 520 -16.61 16.90 -3.15
N ALA A 521 -15.31 17.06 -3.48
CA ALA A 521 -14.79 16.81 -4.83
C ALA A 521 -14.94 15.34 -5.31
N ILE A 522 -14.93 14.36 -4.39
CA ILE A 522 -15.19 12.94 -4.70
C ILE A 522 -16.58 12.75 -5.32
N TYR A 523 -17.57 13.44 -4.74
CA TYR A 523 -18.98 13.33 -5.11
C TYR A 523 -19.38 14.31 -6.20
N ALA A 524 -18.47 15.18 -6.65
CA ALA A 524 -18.69 16.04 -7.79
C ALA A 524 -18.91 15.22 -9.08
N GLU A 525 -19.79 15.69 -9.94
CA GLU A 525 -20.13 15.04 -11.21
C GLU A 525 -19.69 15.87 -12.41
N VAL A 526 -19.44 15.20 -13.55
CA VAL A 526 -19.02 15.89 -14.75
C VAL A 526 -20.13 16.78 -15.31
N THR A 527 -19.88 18.08 -15.32
CA THR A 527 -20.64 19.10 -16.05
C THR A 527 -19.95 19.45 -17.39
N PRO A 528 -20.49 19.03 -18.56
CA PRO A 528 -19.93 19.29 -19.88
C PRO A 528 -19.60 20.76 -20.17
N GLU A 529 -20.43 21.68 -19.66
CA GLU A 529 -20.31 23.12 -19.86
C GLU A 529 -19.03 23.69 -19.23
N ARG A 530 -18.46 22.99 -18.21
CA ARG A 530 -17.20 23.37 -17.54
C ARG A 530 -15.95 22.89 -18.28
N MET A 531 -16.08 22.05 -19.31
CA MET A 531 -14.93 21.50 -20.07
C MET A 531 -14.60 22.29 -21.36
N GLY A 532 -15.22 23.46 -21.55
CA GLY A 532 -15.06 24.25 -22.76
C GLY A 532 -15.86 23.70 -23.94
N THR A 533 -15.65 24.27 -25.14
CA THR A 533 -16.39 23.91 -26.36
C THR A 533 -15.73 22.74 -27.09
N ILE A 534 -15.64 21.58 -26.43
CA ILE A 534 -15.06 20.35 -27.01
C ILE A 534 -16.19 19.42 -27.43
N ASP A 535 -16.17 18.97 -28.70
CA ASP A 535 -17.16 18.04 -29.23
C ASP A 535 -16.82 16.58 -28.83
N PHE A 536 -17.40 16.11 -27.73
CA PHE A 536 -17.20 14.76 -27.23
C PHE A 536 -18.21 13.76 -27.79
N ARG A 537 -17.76 12.54 -28.10
CA ARG A 537 -18.66 11.37 -28.13
C ARG A 537 -18.89 10.90 -26.70
N ARG A 538 -20.14 10.82 -26.26
CA ARG A 538 -20.45 10.29 -24.92
C ARG A 538 -20.50 8.77 -24.94
N VAL A 539 -19.89 8.15 -23.93
CA VAL A 539 -19.96 6.72 -23.70
C VAL A 539 -20.34 6.48 -22.24
N ALA A 540 -21.48 5.84 -22.01
CA ALA A 540 -21.85 5.39 -20.67
C ALA A 540 -21.02 4.16 -20.28
N THR A 541 -20.60 4.10 -19.02
CA THR A 541 -19.99 2.89 -18.43
C THR A 541 -21.06 1.99 -17.83
N SER A 542 -20.68 0.79 -17.41
CA SER A 542 -21.58 -0.10 -16.66
C SER A 542 -21.86 0.41 -15.23
N ALA A 543 -21.15 1.45 -14.77
CA ALA A 543 -21.46 2.14 -13.52
C ALA A 543 -22.55 3.19 -13.77
N GLY A 544 -23.80 2.86 -13.44
CA GLY A 544 -24.95 3.75 -13.63
C GLY A 544 -25.11 4.87 -12.60
N SER A 545 -24.24 4.93 -11.58
CA SER A 545 -24.26 5.96 -10.53
C SER A 545 -22.88 6.16 -9.90
N LYS A 546 -22.66 7.30 -9.23
CA LYS A 546 -21.43 7.56 -8.47
C LYS A 546 -21.20 6.50 -7.38
N GLU A 547 -22.24 6.08 -6.66
CA GLU A 547 -22.15 5.03 -5.65
C GLU A 547 -21.65 3.70 -6.23
N ALA A 548 -22.22 3.27 -7.37
CA ALA A 548 -21.78 2.06 -8.06
C ALA A 548 -20.33 2.18 -8.55
N HIS A 549 -19.92 3.36 -9.02
CA HIS A 549 -18.55 3.63 -9.46
C HIS A 549 -17.51 3.57 -8.34
N LEU A 550 -17.86 4.06 -7.14
CA LEU A 550 -16.97 4.04 -5.98
C LEU A 550 -16.87 2.65 -5.38
N SER A 551 -17.98 1.90 -5.30
CA SER A 551 -18.04 0.59 -4.63
C SER A 551 -17.71 -0.61 -5.53
N HIS A 552 -17.87 -0.48 -6.86
CA HIS A 552 -17.65 -1.55 -7.84
C HIS A 552 -16.76 -1.07 -9.00
N PRO A 553 -15.43 -1.03 -8.82
CA PRO A 553 -14.49 -0.54 -9.83
C PRO A 553 -14.58 -1.27 -11.18
N ASP A 554 -14.97 -2.54 -11.18
CA ASP A 554 -15.16 -3.36 -12.38
C ASP A 554 -16.24 -2.80 -13.33
N ARG A 555 -17.27 -2.15 -12.78
CA ARG A 555 -18.34 -1.53 -13.57
C ARG A 555 -17.88 -0.27 -14.30
N GLY A 556 -16.96 0.49 -13.69
CA GLY A 556 -16.33 1.65 -14.34
C GLY A 556 -15.24 1.26 -15.35
N ALA A 557 -14.76 0.01 -15.30
CA ALA A 557 -13.75 -0.52 -16.22
C ALA A 557 -14.32 -0.97 -17.58
N LYS A 558 -15.66 -0.96 -17.75
CA LYS A 558 -16.33 -1.41 -18.98
C LYS A 558 -17.38 -0.40 -19.45
N PRO A 559 -17.51 -0.17 -20.77
CA PRO A 559 -18.66 0.55 -21.29
C PRO A 559 -19.95 -0.23 -21.02
N ALA A 560 -21.11 0.43 -21.05
CA ALA A 560 -22.39 -0.27 -21.05
C ALA A 560 -22.54 -1.09 -22.35
N ASP A 561 -23.17 -2.27 -22.27
CA ASP A 561 -23.25 -3.21 -23.41
C ASP A 561 -23.84 -2.57 -24.68
N GLU A 562 -24.87 -1.72 -24.51
CA GLU A 562 -25.51 -0.97 -25.59
C GLU A 562 -24.53 -0.04 -26.32
N MET A 563 -23.65 0.63 -25.56
CA MET A 563 -22.66 1.55 -26.13
C MET A 563 -21.59 0.81 -26.93
N ILE A 564 -21.14 -0.35 -26.46
CA ILE A 564 -20.10 -1.14 -27.16
C ILE A 564 -20.59 -1.54 -28.55
N ALA A 565 -21.84 -1.95 -28.68
CA ALA A 565 -22.43 -2.39 -29.94
C ALA A 565 -22.48 -1.28 -31.00
N GLU A 566 -22.50 -0.01 -30.59
CA GLU A 566 -22.55 1.15 -31.49
C GLU A 566 -21.16 1.61 -31.97
N LEU A 567 -20.08 1.23 -31.27
CA LEU A 567 -18.73 1.65 -31.60
C LEU A 567 -18.22 0.88 -32.84
N LYS A 568 -17.62 1.63 -33.77
CA LYS A 568 -17.01 1.08 -34.99
C LYS A 568 -15.53 1.47 -35.05
N PRO A 569 -14.67 0.64 -35.66
CA PRO A 569 -13.26 0.98 -35.84
C PRO A 569 -13.07 2.33 -36.55
N GLU A 570 -12.38 3.27 -35.91
CA GLU A 570 -12.03 4.58 -36.49
C GLU A 570 -10.66 4.58 -37.17
N ARG A 571 -9.81 3.59 -36.84
CA ARG A 571 -8.45 3.42 -37.38
C ARG A 571 -7.54 4.66 -37.23
N ALA A 572 -7.82 5.54 -36.28
CA ALA A 572 -6.92 6.61 -35.87
C ALA A 572 -5.66 6.02 -35.19
N ASP A 573 -4.57 6.77 -35.17
CA ASP A 573 -3.38 6.36 -34.40
C ASP A 573 -3.70 6.39 -32.89
N VAL A 574 -4.45 7.40 -32.44
CA VAL A 574 -4.73 7.65 -31.03
C VAL A 574 -6.24 7.84 -30.79
N GLN A 575 -6.76 7.24 -29.72
CA GLN A 575 -8.06 7.58 -29.17
C GLN A 575 -7.89 8.27 -27.81
N ILE A 576 -8.56 9.41 -27.61
CA ILE A 576 -8.54 10.12 -26.32
C ILE A 576 -9.85 9.88 -25.58
N ILE A 577 -9.76 9.50 -24.30
CA ILE A 577 -10.87 9.34 -23.36
C ILE A 577 -10.68 10.36 -22.24
N VAL A 578 -11.76 11.02 -21.85
CA VAL A 578 -11.86 11.86 -20.66
C VAL A 578 -12.86 11.22 -19.71
N SER A 579 -12.43 10.97 -18.48
CA SER A 579 -13.25 10.39 -17.41
C SER A 579 -13.02 11.15 -16.11
N ASP A 580 -14.07 11.36 -15.31
CA ASP A 580 -13.91 11.94 -13.96
C ASP A 580 -13.06 11.07 -13.04
N GLY A 581 -13.04 9.75 -13.24
CA GLY A 581 -12.34 8.87 -12.32
C GLY A 581 -12.86 9.11 -10.90
N LEU A 582 -11.97 9.46 -9.97
CA LEU A 582 -12.35 9.77 -8.59
C LEU A 582 -12.58 11.27 -8.32
N SER A 583 -12.38 12.14 -9.31
CA SER A 583 -12.59 13.59 -9.15
C SER A 583 -13.04 14.25 -10.45
N ALA A 584 -14.31 14.67 -10.51
CA ALA A 584 -14.80 15.48 -11.63
C ALA A 584 -14.15 16.88 -11.65
N GLU A 585 -13.74 17.41 -10.50
CA GLU A 585 -13.07 18.71 -10.40
C GLU A 585 -11.71 18.71 -11.12
N ALA A 586 -11.01 17.58 -11.15
CA ALA A 586 -9.78 17.43 -11.93
C ALA A 586 -10.03 17.57 -13.44
N VAL A 587 -11.12 16.97 -13.92
CA VAL A 587 -11.51 17.10 -15.33
C VAL A 587 -11.90 18.53 -15.66
N HIS A 588 -12.72 19.18 -14.83
CA HIS A 588 -13.18 20.55 -15.08
C HIS A 588 -12.06 21.59 -15.13
N HIS A 589 -11.02 21.42 -14.32
CA HIS A 589 -9.94 22.40 -14.25
C HIS A 589 -8.84 22.19 -15.29
N ASN A 590 -8.58 20.95 -15.71
CA ASN A 590 -7.43 20.66 -16.58
C ASN A 590 -7.78 20.48 -18.05
N ILE A 591 -8.93 19.88 -18.37
CA ILE A 591 -9.29 19.55 -19.75
C ILE A 591 -9.41 20.76 -20.68
N PRO A 592 -9.98 21.91 -20.25
CA PRO A 592 -10.08 23.09 -21.12
C PRO A 592 -8.73 23.56 -21.68
N ASP A 593 -7.66 23.40 -20.89
CA ASP A 593 -6.31 23.81 -21.26
C ASP A 593 -5.47 22.68 -21.88
N LEU A 594 -5.66 21.45 -21.43
CA LEU A 594 -4.84 20.31 -21.84
C LEU A 594 -5.26 19.75 -23.20
N LEU A 595 -6.54 19.45 -23.38
CA LEU A 595 -7.00 18.66 -24.53
C LEU A 595 -6.82 19.38 -25.88
N PRO A 596 -7.13 20.68 -26.02
CA PRO A 596 -6.87 21.39 -27.28
C PRO A 596 -5.39 21.41 -27.67
N ARG A 597 -4.49 21.65 -26.70
CA ARG A 597 -3.04 21.68 -26.91
C ARG A 597 -2.49 20.30 -27.25
N LEU A 598 -3.00 19.24 -26.61
CA LEU A 598 -2.63 17.87 -26.91
C LEU A 598 -3.02 17.50 -28.35
N LEU A 599 -4.25 17.82 -28.78
CA LEU A 599 -4.70 17.58 -30.15
C LEU A 599 -3.83 18.33 -31.17
N GLU A 600 -3.46 19.58 -30.88
CA GLU A 600 -2.53 20.34 -31.72
C GLU A 600 -1.15 19.69 -31.80
N GLY A 601 -0.56 19.30 -30.67
CA GLY A 601 0.75 18.64 -30.60
C GLY A 601 0.79 17.32 -31.37
N LEU A 602 -0.25 16.49 -31.24
CA LEU A 602 -0.38 15.24 -32.01
C LEU A 602 -0.47 15.53 -33.52
N SER A 603 -1.26 16.54 -33.91
CA SER A 603 -1.39 16.94 -35.32
C SER A 603 -0.06 17.43 -35.91
N GLN A 604 0.72 18.21 -35.15
CA GLN A 604 2.05 18.67 -35.57
C GLN A 604 3.03 17.50 -35.80
N GLN A 605 2.89 16.42 -35.03
CA GLN A 605 3.64 15.18 -35.18
C GLN A 605 3.07 14.24 -36.27
N LYS A 606 2.02 14.65 -36.99
CA LYS A 606 1.29 13.85 -37.99
C LYS A 606 0.66 12.58 -37.43
N ILE A 607 0.27 12.61 -36.16
CA ILE A 607 -0.43 11.52 -35.46
C ILE A 607 -1.93 11.83 -35.50
N THR A 608 -2.72 10.90 -36.05
CA THR A 608 -4.17 11.08 -36.18
C THR A 608 -4.89 10.74 -34.88
N ALA A 609 -5.82 11.60 -34.45
CA ALA A 609 -6.66 11.38 -33.28
C ALA A 609 -8.12 11.13 -33.69
N GLY A 610 -8.75 10.12 -33.08
CA GLY A 610 -10.20 9.88 -33.18
C GLY A 610 -11.00 10.96 -32.46
N LYS A 611 -12.33 10.93 -32.59
CA LYS A 611 -13.19 11.89 -31.88
C LYS A 611 -13.03 11.71 -30.36
N PRO A 612 -12.69 12.74 -29.56
CA PRO A 612 -12.54 12.59 -28.12
C PRO A 612 -13.79 12.00 -27.46
N ILE A 613 -13.61 11.09 -26.51
CA ILE A 613 -14.69 10.42 -25.78
C ILE A 613 -14.82 11.03 -24.39
N LEU A 614 -16.05 11.31 -23.97
CA LEU A 614 -16.39 11.58 -22.58
C LEU A 614 -17.07 10.35 -21.98
N ALA A 615 -16.44 9.75 -20.98
CA ALA A 615 -16.97 8.58 -20.27
C ALA A 615 -17.00 8.84 -18.76
N PRO A 616 -18.07 9.45 -18.22
CA PRO A 616 -18.25 9.58 -16.78
C PRO A 616 -18.25 8.21 -16.09
N TYR A 617 -17.80 8.17 -14.84
CA TYR A 617 -17.65 6.95 -14.05
C TYR A 617 -16.71 5.93 -14.72
N GLY A 618 -15.72 6.41 -15.46
CA GLY A 618 -14.68 5.59 -16.07
C GLY A 618 -13.55 5.26 -15.10
N ARG A 619 -13.02 4.04 -15.20
CA ARG A 619 -11.77 3.61 -14.56
C ARG A 619 -10.69 3.38 -15.61
N VAL A 620 -9.43 3.26 -15.20
CA VAL A 620 -8.26 3.12 -16.10
C VAL A 620 -8.45 2.03 -17.16
N LYS A 621 -8.97 0.86 -16.75
CA LYS A 621 -9.19 -0.31 -17.61
C LYS A 621 -10.27 -0.14 -18.68
N LEU A 622 -11.10 0.91 -18.61
CA LEU A 622 -12.01 1.31 -19.68
C LEU A 622 -11.28 1.52 -21.02
N ALA A 623 -10.01 1.94 -20.95
CA ALA A 623 -9.16 2.13 -22.12
C ALA A 623 -8.98 0.86 -22.97
N GLU A 624 -8.92 -0.34 -22.36
CA GLU A 624 -8.76 -1.59 -23.12
C GLU A 624 -10.03 -1.89 -23.91
N ALA A 625 -11.20 -1.84 -23.26
CA ALA A 625 -12.48 -2.13 -23.90
C ALA A 625 -12.78 -1.18 -25.07
N LEU A 626 -12.50 0.11 -24.91
CA LEU A 626 -12.64 1.09 -25.98
C LEU A 626 -11.55 0.95 -27.05
N GLY A 627 -10.32 0.57 -26.65
CA GLY A 627 -9.23 0.28 -27.56
C GLY A 627 -9.48 -0.95 -28.45
N ASP A 628 -10.15 -1.97 -27.93
CA ASP A 628 -10.56 -3.16 -28.67
C ASP A 628 -11.65 -2.81 -29.70
N ALA A 629 -12.65 -2.01 -29.29
CA ALA A 629 -13.79 -1.63 -30.14
C ALA A 629 -13.42 -0.64 -31.27
N LEU A 630 -12.64 0.40 -30.95
CA LEU A 630 -12.34 1.51 -31.89
C LEU A 630 -11.09 1.27 -32.73
N GLN A 631 -10.29 0.27 -32.33
CA GLN A 631 -9.07 -0.17 -32.98
C GLN A 631 -7.94 0.88 -33.16
N PRO A 632 -7.68 1.86 -32.25
CA PRO A 632 -6.53 2.78 -32.37
C PRO A 632 -5.19 2.11 -32.06
N LYS A 633 -4.03 2.68 -32.44
CA LYS A 633 -2.73 2.11 -32.01
C LYS A 633 -2.51 2.25 -30.50
N LEU A 634 -2.97 3.35 -29.91
CA LEU A 634 -2.96 3.57 -28.47
C LEU A 634 -4.16 4.41 -28.00
N VAL A 635 -4.46 4.32 -26.71
CA VAL A 635 -5.53 5.06 -26.05
C VAL A 635 -4.91 5.96 -24.97
N ILE A 636 -5.24 7.25 -24.98
CA ILE A 636 -4.89 8.20 -23.91
C ILE A 636 -6.14 8.37 -23.04
N ASN A 637 -6.10 7.87 -21.81
CA ASN A 637 -7.15 8.05 -20.82
C ASN A 637 -6.77 9.15 -19.84
N LEU A 638 -7.38 10.32 -20.01
CA LEU A 638 -7.27 11.49 -19.13
C LEU A 638 -8.32 11.34 -18.02
N ILE A 639 -7.85 11.01 -16.81
CA ILE A 639 -8.72 10.54 -15.73
C ILE A 639 -8.42 11.26 -14.42
N GLY A 640 -9.44 11.77 -13.76
CA GLY A 640 -9.31 12.42 -12.45
C GLY A 640 -8.79 11.46 -11.38
N GLU A 641 -7.76 11.90 -10.67
CA GLU A 641 -7.11 11.12 -9.62
C GLU A 641 -7.92 11.14 -8.32
N ARG A 642 -7.45 10.38 -7.34
CA ARG A 642 -7.98 10.41 -5.98
C ARG A 642 -7.65 11.78 -5.33
N PRO A 643 -8.63 12.51 -4.79
CA PRO A 643 -8.43 13.76 -4.05
C PRO A 643 -7.42 13.68 -2.90
N GLY A 644 -6.36 14.50 -2.99
CA GLY A 644 -5.22 14.55 -2.05
C GLY A 644 -5.37 15.51 -0.86
N GLY A 645 -6.56 15.62 -0.26
CA GLY A 645 -6.74 16.29 1.04
C GLY A 645 -7.08 17.78 1.04
N ASP A 646 -7.09 18.46 -0.11
CA ASP A 646 -7.73 19.79 -0.26
C ASP A 646 -8.31 20.05 -1.65
N ALA A 647 -8.92 21.22 -1.83
CA ALA A 647 -9.57 21.63 -3.07
C ALA A 647 -8.59 21.75 -4.26
N LEU A 648 -7.32 22.11 -4.03
CA LEU A 648 -6.33 22.25 -5.11
C LEU A 648 -5.83 20.88 -5.55
N ALA A 649 -5.45 20.02 -4.60
CA ALA A 649 -5.00 18.66 -4.84
C ALA A 649 -6.12 17.78 -5.40
N SER A 650 -7.39 18.08 -5.08
CA SER A 650 -8.56 17.43 -5.69
C SER A 650 -8.68 17.66 -7.19
N ARG A 651 -7.90 18.59 -7.75
CA ARG A 651 -7.87 18.87 -9.19
C ARG A 651 -6.80 18.05 -9.92
N SER A 652 -6.11 17.14 -9.26
CA SER A 652 -5.08 16.30 -9.90
C SER A 652 -5.68 15.30 -10.89
N MET A 653 -5.07 15.18 -12.07
CA MET A 653 -5.46 14.27 -13.14
C MET A 653 -4.25 13.45 -13.60
N SER A 654 -4.50 12.24 -14.10
CA SER A 654 -3.50 11.38 -14.73
C SER A 654 -3.81 11.18 -16.22
N ALA A 655 -2.77 10.99 -17.03
CA ALA A 655 -2.86 10.48 -18.39
C ALA A 655 -2.30 9.05 -18.44
N TYR A 656 -3.19 8.06 -18.55
CA TYR A 656 -2.83 6.67 -18.80
C TYR A 656 -2.79 6.40 -20.30
N ILE A 657 -1.61 6.08 -20.81
CA ILE A 657 -1.37 5.81 -22.23
C ILE A 657 -1.29 4.29 -22.41
N ALA A 658 -2.39 3.69 -22.88
CA ALA A 658 -2.51 2.26 -23.13
C ALA A 658 -2.15 1.94 -24.59
N TYR A 659 -0.97 1.35 -24.81
CA TYR A 659 -0.52 0.93 -26.13
C TYR A 659 -1.07 -0.46 -26.47
N ARG A 660 -1.83 -0.60 -27.57
CA ARG A 660 -2.33 -1.90 -28.02
C ARG A 660 -1.23 -2.64 -28.79
N LEU A 661 -0.88 -3.83 -28.32
CA LEU A 661 0.19 -4.62 -28.90
C LEU A 661 -0.27 -5.28 -30.22
N ASP A 662 0.50 -5.04 -31.29
CA ASP A 662 0.41 -5.86 -32.51
C ASP A 662 1.11 -7.22 -32.31
N ASP A 663 0.97 -8.15 -33.26
CA ASP A 663 1.49 -9.52 -33.13
C ASP A 663 3.00 -9.58 -32.83
N ASP A 664 3.78 -8.64 -33.39
CA ASP A 664 5.23 -8.57 -33.18
C ASP A 664 5.55 -7.98 -31.80
N SER A 665 4.90 -6.88 -31.42
CA SER A 665 5.10 -6.23 -30.13
C SER A 665 4.64 -7.11 -28.98
N LYS A 666 3.58 -7.91 -29.19
CA LYS A 666 3.08 -8.88 -28.21
C LYS A 666 4.12 -9.93 -27.85
N LYS A 667 4.85 -10.46 -28.83
CA LYS A 667 5.94 -11.43 -28.57
C LYS A 667 7.04 -10.82 -27.72
N ALA A 668 7.47 -9.60 -28.05
CA ALA A 668 8.50 -8.89 -27.30
C ALA A 668 8.05 -8.54 -25.87
N ALA A 669 6.80 -8.08 -25.72
CA ALA A 669 6.21 -7.78 -24.42
C ALA A 669 6.04 -9.03 -23.56
N ALA A 670 5.57 -10.14 -24.14
CA ALA A 670 5.44 -11.42 -23.46
C ALA A 670 6.79 -11.96 -22.99
N GLN A 671 7.83 -11.82 -23.83
CA GLN A 671 9.19 -12.20 -23.45
C GLN A 671 9.75 -11.31 -22.33
N PHE A 672 9.44 -10.00 -22.34
CA PHE A 672 9.92 -9.06 -21.35
C PHE A 672 9.22 -9.23 -19.99
N SER A 673 7.89 -9.39 -20.00
CA SER A 673 7.06 -9.47 -18.79
C SER A 673 6.91 -10.90 -18.23
N GLY A 674 7.17 -11.92 -19.05
CA GLY A 674 6.81 -13.31 -18.72
C GLY A 674 5.33 -13.63 -18.88
N ASN A 675 4.49 -12.67 -19.31
CA ASN A 675 3.06 -12.87 -19.49
C ASN A 675 2.70 -13.10 -20.99
N PRO A 676 2.36 -14.33 -21.41
CA PRO A 676 2.00 -14.64 -22.80
C PRO A 676 0.70 -13.97 -23.27
N ASP A 677 -0.16 -13.57 -22.32
CA ASP A 677 -1.48 -13.02 -22.57
C ASP A 677 -1.51 -11.48 -22.54
N VAL A 678 -0.35 -10.82 -22.41
CA VAL A 678 -0.27 -9.35 -22.44
C VAL A 678 -0.88 -8.80 -23.75
N ARG A 679 -1.83 -7.87 -23.60
CA ARG A 679 -2.53 -7.21 -24.75
C ARG A 679 -2.20 -5.73 -24.85
N TYR A 680 -1.92 -5.11 -23.71
CA TYR A 680 -1.65 -3.68 -23.58
C TYR A 680 -0.43 -3.46 -22.70
N GLU A 681 0.35 -2.44 -23.04
CA GLU A 681 1.36 -1.86 -22.15
C GLU A 681 0.94 -0.45 -21.77
N TYR A 682 1.24 -0.04 -20.53
CA TYR A 682 0.81 1.24 -19.97
C TYR A 682 2.01 2.14 -19.67
N THR A 683 1.91 3.40 -20.08
CA THR A 683 2.73 4.50 -19.53
C THR A 683 1.79 5.47 -18.82
N VAL A 684 2.18 5.99 -17.66
CA VAL A 684 1.40 6.98 -16.91
C VAL A 684 2.17 8.29 -16.79
N ILE A 685 1.45 9.40 -16.92
CA ILE A 685 1.90 10.73 -16.51
C ILE A 685 0.87 11.22 -15.48
N SER A 686 1.26 11.31 -14.22
CA SER A 686 0.38 11.66 -13.09
C SER A 686 0.57 13.11 -12.64
N ASN A 687 -0.20 13.53 -11.64
CA ASN A 687 -0.07 14.83 -10.99
C ASN A 687 -0.29 16.02 -11.95
N ILE A 688 -1.17 15.89 -12.93
CA ILE A 688 -1.49 16.96 -13.89
C ILE A 688 -2.48 17.94 -13.27
N TYR A 689 -1.98 19.07 -12.78
CA TYR A 689 -2.74 20.20 -12.25
C TYR A 689 -1.80 21.39 -11.97
N SER A 690 -2.35 22.54 -11.57
CA SER A 690 -1.57 23.76 -11.34
C SER A 690 -0.58 23.71 -10.16
N GLY A 691 -0.70 22.73 -9.26
CA GLY A 691 0.25 22.50 -8.16
C GLY A 691 1.21 21.32 -8.39
N GLY A 692 1.09 20.64 -9.54
CA GLY A 692 1.97 19.56 -9.98
C GLY A 692 2.53 19.88 -11.36
N LEU A 693 2.30 19.02 -12.35
CA LEU A 693 2.61 19.26 -13.75
C LEU A 693 1.51 20.12 -14.40
N PRO A 694 1.78 21.37 -14.83
CA PRO A 694 0.74 22.23 -15.39
C PRO A 694 0.11 21.64 -16.65
N PRO A 695 -1.22 21.78 -16.86
CA PRO A 695 -1.95 21.15 -17.97
C PRO A 695 -1.37 21.42 -19.37
N ALA A 696 -0.85 22.63 -19.61
CA ALA A 696 -0.23 22.98 -20.88
C ALA A 696 1.10 22.25 -21.12
N GLU A 697 1.93 22.09 -20.08
CA GLU A 697 3.18 21.34 -20.14
C GLU A 697 2.92 19.84 -20.25
N ALA A 698 1.92 19.35 -19.52
CA ALA A 698 1.47 17.96 -19.61
C ALA A 698 1.05 17.58 -21.03
N ALA A 699 0.33 18.46 -21.74
CA ALA A 699 -0.04 18.22 -23.14
C ALA A 699 1.18 17.95 -24.05
N VAL A 700 2.26 18.70 -23.86
CA VAL A 700 3.52 18.51 -24.61
C VAL A 700 4.17 17.17 -24.24
N GLN A 701 4.32 16.89 -22.94
CA GLN A 701 4.93 15.64 -22.48
C GLN A 701 4.13 14.40 -22.93
N ILE A 702 2.80 14.46 -22.90
CA ILE A 702 1.93 13.39 -23.39
C ILE A 702 2.18 13.17 -24.90
N ALA A 703 2.20 14.23 -25.71
CA ALA A 703 2.44 14.11 -27.15
C ALA A 703 3.83 13.53 -27.46
N GLU A 704 4.89 14.00 -26.79
CA GLU A 704 6.24 13.44 -26.91
C GLU A 704 6.27 11.96 -26.53
N ARG A 705 5.62 11.59 -25.43
CA ARG A 705 5.57 10.20 -24.96
C ARG A 705 4.82 9.30 -25.93
N VAL A 706 3.72 9.77 -26.50
CA VAL A 706 2.97 9.08 -27.57
C VAL A 706 3.87 8.82 -28.77
N GLN A 707 4.65 9.80 -29.22
CA GLN A 707 5.60 9.64 -30.32
C GLN A 707 6.67 8.59 -30.01
N GLN A 708 7.23 8.62 -28.79
CA GLN A 708 8.21 7.64 -28.34
C GLN A 708 7.64 6.23 -28.35
N ILE A 709 6.41 6.04 -27.83
CA ILE A 709 5.72 4.75 -27.82
C ILE A 709 5.52 4.23 -29.24
N LEU A 710 4.99 5.05 -30.15
CA LEU A 710 4.75 4.65 -31.53
C LEU A 710 6.05 4.32 -32.28
N THR A 711 7.14 5.02 -31.98
CA THR A 711 8.46 4.81 -32.61
C THR A 711 9.16 3.56 -32.07
N ALA A 712 9.12 3.35 -30.76
CA ALA A 712 9.74 2.20 -30.10
C ALA A 712 8.87 0.93 -30.19
N LYS A 713 7.58 1.08 -30.54
CA LYS A 713 6.55 0.05 -30.40
C LYS A 713 6.56 -0.57 -29.01
N ALA A 714 6.68 0.26 -27.98
CA ALA A 714 6.80 -0.13 -26.58
C ALA A 714 6.21 0.93 -25.66
N ALA A 715 5.58 0.52 -24.56
CA ALA A 715 5.19 1.40 -23.45
C ALA A 715 5.68 0.83 -22.11
N GLY A 716 5.46 1.59 -21.02
CA GLY A 716 5.86 1.23 -19.67
C GLY A 716 7.36 0.88 -19.53
N ASN A 717 7.64 -0.15 -18.72
CA ASN A 717 9.00 -0.60 -18.43
C ASN A 717 9.82 -0.95 -19.68
N ARG A 718 9.17 -1.48 -20.73
CA ARG A 718 9.85 -1.82 -21.99
C ARG A 718 10.27 -0.58 -22.76
N LEU A 719 9.47 0.48 -22.74
CA LEU A 719 9.85 1.77 -23.32
C LEU A 719 11.04 2.37 -22.58
N GLU A 720 11.00 2.39 -21.25
CA GLU A 720 12.07 2.98 -20.44
C GLU A 720 13.40 2.25 -20.67
N ARG A 721 13.38 0.91 -20.76
CA ARG A 721 14.56 0.14 -21.17
C ARG A 721 15.05 0.51 -22.56
N ALA A 722 14.17 0.62 -23.55
CA ALA A 722 14.56 0.97 -24.92
C ALA A 722 15.16 2.39 -25.02
N VAL A 723 14.64 3.34 -24.24
CA VAL A 723 15.18 4.71 -24.14
C VAL A 723 16.55 4.69 -23.46
N HIS A 724 16.69 3.94 -22.37
CA HIS A 724 17.95 3.80 -21.65
C HIS A 724 19.04 3.19 -22.54
N ASP A 725 18.76 2.08 -23.22
CA ASP A 725 19.70 1.38 -24.11
C ASP A 725 20.16 2.29 -25.26
N ARG A 726 19.25 3.10 -25.84
CA ARG A 726 19.62 4.09 -26.87
C ARG A 726 20.51 5.19 -26.33
N SER A 727 20.23 5.71 -25.14
CA SER A 727 21.05 6.74 -24.51
C SER A 727 22.46 6.24 -24.17
N HIS A 728 22.56 4.98 -23.71
CA HIS A 728 23.82 4.32 -23.40
C HIS A 728 24.64 4.06 -24.67
N ASN A 729 24.00 3.56 -25.73
CA ASN A 729 24.66 3.35 -27.03
C ASN A 729 25.11 4.66 -27.69
N MET A 730 24.37 5.76 -27.51
CA MET A 730 24.80 7.09 -27.96
C MET A 730 26.02 7.60 -27.19
N ARG A 731 26.05 7.44 -25.86
CA ARG A 731 27.21 7.84 -25.03
C ARG A 731 28.45 7.00 -25.36
N ALA A 732 28.28 5.68 -25.52
CA ALA A 732 29.33 4.78 -25.95
C ALA A 732 29.86 5.12 -27.36
N ALA A 733 28.99 5.54 -28.29
CA ALA A 733 29.39 6.01 -29.61
C ALA A 733 30.06 7.40 -29.61
N MET A 734 29.81 8.22 -28.59
CA MET A 734 30.41 9.55 -28.40
C MET A 734 31.71 9.52 -27.57
N GLY A 735 32.13 8.34 -27.05
CA GLY A 735 33.36 8.19 -26.30
C GLY A 735 33.38 8.94 -24.95
N VAL A 736 32.22 9.10 -24.31
CA VAL A 736 32.07 9.70 -22.97
C VAL A 736 31.67 8.64 -21.95
#